data_AF-A0A4U0W192-F1
#
_entry.id   AF-A0A4U0W192-F1
#
_cell.length_a   1.000
_cell.length_b   1.000
_cell.length_c   1.000
_cell.angle_alpha   90.00
_cell.angle_beta   90.00
_cell.angle_gamma   90.00
#
_symmetry.space_group_name_H-M   'P 1'
#
loop_
_entity.id
_entity.type
_entity.pdbx_description
1 polymer ?
#
loop_
_entity_poly.entity_id
_entity_poly.type
_entity_poly.pdbx_seq_one_letter_code
_entity_poly.pdbx_strand_id
1 'polypeptide(L)'
;MQCYTELTPPTAVTHAVTLSFLGPKAHNLVVAKTSLLQVFELRTIISDVDSAPVEKRRRLSQPDTTDHHFLGGDLHRTEQTSKLVLVGEYALSGTITSLARVKVLNTKAGGEALLLSFKDAKLSLVEWDPERHNLSTISIHYYEGEDLQGAPWAPDLGDCHNYLTADPSSRCAALKFGARHLAILPFRQIGDDLVEGGYNSDLDTPPAQKPADIADTNGDADNTQTPYTSSFVLPLTALDPSLTHPVHLAFLYEYREPTFGIISSVKAPGSSLFEERRDILTYNVFTLDLEQRASTTLLSVSGLPHDLFQVIPLPLPVGGALLIGGNEFVHVDQAGKTNAVGVNEFAKQCSTFSMADQSDLALRLEGCTVEQLGLDTGDILVILSTGELAILNFRLDGRSVSGLSLQRVADERGGLAIKAGGSCTASLGRSKIFVGSEAGDSVILGWTRKTAQLTRKRSHAQMLDVDSDISLDEDDLEDPDDDLYGGSDSGAKQDNASSPTTGNASSNYTFRVHDTLTNLAPIRDICLGKPAEFVRQEDRIKLDRVTAPLELVATTGQGRAGGLAVLNREIHPLILRQTEFPQVKDIWTVNAKKPAPKGLAKPEEGTVDTEAEMSPDADYDQFMIVSRSDLGSDDLNEESKVYSITSSGFEEKRGTEFELDGATIDVGTLAGGTRI
;
A
#
# COMPACT_ATOMS: atom_id res chain seq x y z
N MET A 1 13.34 -6.52 38.58
CA MET A 1 13.02 -5.32 37.78
C MET A 1 13.52 -5.60 36.38
N GLN A 2 12.62 -5.65 35.40
CA GLN A 2 12.94 -5.86 33.99
C GLN A 2 12.54 -4.59 33.25
N CYS A 3 13.38 -4.13 32.32
CA CYS A 3 13.07 -3.02 31.44
C CYS A 3 12.88 -3.58 30.04
N TYR A 4 11.79 -3.21 29.37
CA TYR A 4 11.57 -3.53 27.98
C TYR A 4 12.16 -2.43 27.10
N THR A 5 12.88 -2.81 26.05
CA THR A 5 13.38 -1.88 25.02
C THR A 5 13.30 -2.58 23.69
N GLU A 6 12.67 -1.91 22.73
CA GLU A 6 12.57 -2.38 21.36
C GLU A 6 13.89 -2.13 20.62
N LEU A 7 14.49 -3.19 20.06
CA LEU A 7 15.74 -3.08 19.30
C LEU A 7 15.50 -2.62 17.85
N THR A 8 14.43 -3.14 17.25
CA THR A 8 13.99 -2.82 15.90
C THR A 8 12.47 -2.70 15.90
N PRO A 9 11.90 -1.66 15.27
CA PRO A 9 10.45 -1.55 15.15
C PRO A 9 9.85 -2.75 14.39
N PRO A 10 8.56 -3.07 14.59
CA PRO A 10 7.89 -4.12 13.83
C PRO A 10 7.93 -3.80 12.34
N THR A 11 8.26 -4.80 11.51
CA THR A 11 8.34 -4.65 10.05
C THR A 11 7.19 -5.33 9.31
N ALA A 12 6.50 -6.28 9.95
CA ALA A 12 5.39 -7.03 9.40
C ALA A 12 4.22 -6.10 9.09
N VAL A 13 3.81 -6.01 7.84
CA VAL A 13 2.65 -5.20 7.47
C VAL A 13 1.40 -6.02 7.70
N THR A 14 0.51 -5.56 8.58
CA THR A 14 -0.74 -6.27 8.91
C THR A 14 -1.93 -5.64 8.18
N HIS A 15 -1.98 -4.31 8.09
CA HIS A 15 -3.06 -3.59 7.43
C HIS A 15 -2.54 -2.43 6.59
N ALA A 16 -3.28 -2.08 5.55
CA ALA A 16 -3.00 -0.92 4.73
C ALA A 16 -4.31 -0.30 4.24
N VAL A 17 -4.32 1.02 4.07
CA VAL A 17 -5.44 1.74 3.48
C VAL A 17 -4.93 2.94 2.70
N THR A 18 -5.60 3.23 1.59
CA THR A 18 -5.36 4.42 0.79
C THR A 18 -6.44 5.46 1.02
N LEU A 19 -6.02 6.70 1.26
CA LEU A 19 -6.91 7.82 1.52
C LEU A 19 -6.22 9.15 1.21
N SER A 20 -7.02 10.20 1.01
CA SER A 20 -6.52 11.56 0.84
C SER A 20 -6.17 12.17 2.20
N PHE A 21 -5.08 11.73 2.83
CA PHE A 21 -4.81 12.04 4.24
C PHE A 21 -4.14 13.39 4.47
N LEU A 22 -3.07 13.68 3.72
CA LEU A 22 -2.27 14.90 3.89
C LEU A 22 -2.92 16.15 3.29
N GLY A 23 -3.98 15.96 2.51
CA GLY A 23 -4.75 17.01 1.86
C GLY A 23 -5.77 16.44 0.87
N PRO A 24 -6.68 17.27 0.33
CA PRO A 24 -7.83 16.81 -0.47
C PRO A 24 -7.46 16.05 -1.75
N LYS A 25 -6.34 16.42 -2.39
CA LYS A 25 -5.85 15.81 -3.63
C LYS A 25 -4.67 14.86 -3.41
N ALA A 26 -4.27 14.63 -2.17
CA ALA A 26 -3.16 13.74 -1.87
C ALA A 26 -3.57 12.28 -2.09
N HIS A 27 -2.62 11.44 -2.51
CA HIS A 27 -2.82 9.99 -2.59
C HIS A 27 -1.84 9.33 -1.63
N ASN A 28 -2.31 9.09 -0.41
CA ASN A 28 -1.47 8.56 0.65
C ASN A 28 -1.77 7.08 0.87
N LEU A 29 -0.71 6.32 1.10
CA LEU A 29 -0.79 4.96 1.60
C LEU A 29 -0.45 4.98 3.08
N VAL A 30 -1.38 4.54 3.92
CA VAL A 30 -1.13 4.32 5.34
C VAL A 30 -0.96 2.84 5.59
N VAL A 31 0.14 2.49 6.26
CA VAL A 31 0.53 1.11 6.56
C VAL A 31 0.61 0.93 8.06
N ALA A 32 -0.05 -0.09 8.59
CA ALA A 32 0.06 -0.52 9.97
C ALA A 32 0.95 -1.76 10.09
N LYS A 33 1.87 -1.71 11.04
CA LYS A 33 2.77 -2.79 11.43
C LYS A 33 2.62 -3.03 12.92
N THR A 34 1.64 -3.85 13.30
CA THR A 34 1.27 -4.11 14.70
C THR A 34 0.97 -2.81 15.48
N SER A 35 1.97 -2.22 16.13
CA SER A 35 1.90 -0.99 16.93
C SER A 35 2.56 0.22 16.27
N LEU A 36 3.01 0.11 15.02
CA LEU A 36 3.62 1.20 14.26
C LEU A 36 2.72 1.59 13.09
N LEU A 37 2.45 2.88 12.93
CA LEU A 37 1.73 3.44 11.79
C LEU A 37 2.68 4.26 10.93
N GLN A 38 2.73 3.98 9.63
CA GLN A 38 3.55 4.69 8.67
C GLN A 38 2.65 5.32 7.60
N VAL A 39 2.91 6.58 7.26
CA VAL A 39 2.21 7.32 6.21
C VAL A 39 3.19 7.53 5.06
N PHE A 40 2.80 7.10 3.86
CA PHE A 40 3.60 7.21 2.65
C PHE A 40 2.93 8.10 1.60
N GLU A 41 3.75 8.83 0.86
CA GLU A 41 3.42 9.47 -0.40
C GLU A 41 3.94 8.62 -1.56
N LEU A 42 3.16 8.48 -2.63
CA LEU A 42 3.60 7.83 -3.85
C LEU A 42 4.27 8.84 -4.79
N ARG A 43 5.52 8.59 -5.17
CA ARG A 43 6.20 9.33 -6.24
C ARG A 43 6.45 8.46 -7.46
N THR A 44 6.34 9.05 -8.64
CA THR A 44 6.73 8.38 -9.88
C THR A 44 8.17 8.75 -10.18
N ILE A 45 9.00 7.74 -10.46
CA ILE A 45 10.40 7.90 -10.80
C ILE A 45 10.58 7.34 -12.21
N ILE A 46 11.34 8.06 -13.02
CA ILE A 46 11.79 7.57 -14.32
C ILE A 46 13.17 6.95 -14.06
N SER A 47 13.27 5.64 -14.27
CA SER A 47 14.54 4.92 -14.17
C SER A 47 14.99 4.46 -15.55
N ASP A 48 16.28 4.66 -15.84
CA ASP A 48 16.93 4.06 -16.99
C ASP A 48 17.19 2.58 -16.69
N VAL A 49 16.67 1.71 -17.55
CA VAL A 49 16.90 0.26 -17.41
C VAL A 49 18.26 -0.08 -17.99
N ASP A 50 19.25 -0.25 -17.12
CA ASP A 50 20.48 -0.99 -17.46
C ASP A 50 20.09 -2.43 -17.79
N SER A 51 20.23 -2.82 -19.07
CA SER A 51 19.88 -4.14 -19.61
C SER A 51 20.86 -5.26 -19.18
N ALA A 52 21.57 -5.11 -18.06
CA ALA A 52 22.55 -6.08 -17.57
C ALA A 52 22.14 -6.68 -16.20
N PRO A 53 22.04 -8.02 -16.08
CA PRO A 53 21.78 -8.66 -14.79
C PRO A 53 22.90 -8.39 -13.79
N VAL A 54 22.50 -8.12 -12.54
CA VAL A 54 23.33 -7.72 -11.38
C VAL A 54 24.51 -8.67 -11.11
N GLU A 55 24.46 -9.93 -11.56
CA GLU A 55 25.55 -10.90 -11.39
C GLU A 55 26.85 -10.53 -12.12
N LYS A 56 26.81 -9.70 -13.18
CA LYS A 56 28.03 -9.25 -13.86
C LYS A 56 28.77 -8.12 -13.14
N ARG A 57 28.13 -7.35 -12.25
CA ARG A 57 28.79 -6.28 -11.48
C ARG A 57 29.82 -6.82 -10.48
N ARG A 58 29.72 -8.08 -10.04
CA ARG A 58 30.70 -8.72 -9.14
C ARG A 58 31.98 -9.23 -9.83
N ARG A 59 32.08 -9.22 -11.17
CA ARG A 59 33.25 -9.73 -11.91
C ARG A 59 34.15 -8.65 -12.53
N LEU A 60 33.89 -7.37 -12.30
CA LEU A 60 34.66 -6.25 -12.87
C LEU A 60 35.92 -5.86 -12.07
N SER A 61 36.52 -6.79 -11.33
CA SER A 61 37.76 -6.58 -10.57
C SER A 61 39.01 -7.21 -11.20
N GLN A 62 39.01 -7.42 -12.53
CA GLN A 62 40.23 -7.78 -13.28
C GLN A 62 40.41 -6.84 -14.48
N PRO A 63 41.58 -6.20 -14.64
CA PRO A 63 41.87 -5.37 -15.79
C PRO A 63 42.42 -6.27 -16.91
N ASP A 64 41.58 -6.65 -17.87
CA ASP A 64 42.08 -7.18 -19.14
C ASP A 64 41.74 -6.21 -20.27
N THR A 65 42.81 -5.68 -20.84
CA THR A 65 42.87 -4.83 -22.03
C THR A 65 42.40 -5.61 -23.24
N THR A 66 41.28 -5.22 -23.85
CA THR A 66 41.09 -5.30 -25.31
C THR A 66 39.90 -4.44 -25.73
N ASP A 67 40.18 -3.44 -26.53
CA ASP A 67 39.20 -2.61 -27.23
C ASP A 67 38.39 -3.47 -28.21
N HIS A 68 37.08 -3.58 -27.98
CA HIS A 68 36.14 -3.94 -29.03
C HIS A 68 35.00 -2.92 -29.07
N HIS A 69 34.99 -2.18 -30.18
CA HIS A 69 33.99 -1.21 -30.59
C HIS A 69 32.55 -1.73 -30.41
N PHE A 70 31.81 -1.07 -29.53
CA PHE A 70 30.34 -1.14 -29.43
C PHE A 70 29.74 -0.23 -30.52
N LEU A 71 29.28 -0.84 -31.62
CA LEU A 71 28.39 -0.19 -32.59
C LEU A 71 27.05 -0.94 -32.57
N GLY A 72 26.17 -0.46 -31.70
CA GLY A 72 24.76 -0.86 -31.61
C GLY A 72 24.10 0.06 -30.59
N GLY A 73 23.25 0.96 -31.04
CA GLY A 73 22.56 1.91 -30.17
C GLY A 73 21.63 1.16 -29.20
N ASP A 74 22.05 1.06 -27.94
CA ASP A 74 21.15 0.72 -26.85
C ASP A 74 20.18 1.90 -26.69
N LEU A 75 18.97 1.75 -27.24
CA LEU A 75 17.84 2.59 -26.86
C LEU A 75 17.67 2.43 -25.35
N HIS A 76 18.04 3.46 -24.60
CA HIS A 76 17.79 3.56 -23.17
C HIS A 76 16.27 3.48 -22.98
N ARG A 77 15.79 2.33 -22.51
CA ARG A 77 14.37 2.14 -22.24
C ARG A 77 14.10 2.78 -20.89
N THR A 78 13.57 4.00 -20.92
CA THR A 78 13.08 4.68 -19.72
C THR A 78 11.82 3.98 -19.22
N GLU A 79 11.78 3.68 -17.94
CA GLU A 79 10.62 3.06 -17.31
C GLU A 79 10.12 3.92 -16.14
N GLN A 80 8.81 4.13 -16.12
CA GLN A 80 8.13 4.83 -15.02
C GLN A 80 7.74 3.82 -13.94
N THR A 81 8.44 3.85 -12.81
CA THR A 81 8.11 3.08 -11.62
C THR A 81 7.58 4.00 -10.52
N SER A 82 6.88 3.43 -9.54
CA SER A 82 6.45 4.19 -8.36
C SER A 82 7.25 3.78 -7.15
N LYS A 83 7.61 4.77 -6.33
CA LYS A 83 8.35 4.59 -5.09
C LYS A 83 7.58 5.16 -3.91
N LEU A 84 7.64 4.45 -2.78
CA LEU A 84 7.13 4.90 -1.49
C LEU A 84 8.10 5.89 -0.86
N VAL A 85 7.59 7.06 -0.51
CA VAL A 85 8.32 8.07 0.27
C VAL A 85 7.64 8.16 1.64
N LEU A 86 8.38 7.79 2.69
CA LEU A 86 7.89 7.89 4.07
C LEU A 86 7.73 9.37 4.43
N VAL A 87 6.52 9.74 4.83
CA VAL A 87 6.18 11.10 5.29
C VAL A 87 6.26 11.18 6.81
N GLY A 88 5.73 10.17 7.50
CA GLY A 88 5.70 10.13 8.95
C GLY A 88 5.56 8.71 9.49
N GLU A 89 6.13 8.50 10.67
CA GLU A 89 6.09 7.24 11.40
C GLU A 89 5.67 7.50 12.84
N TYR A 90 4.71 6.71 13.34
CA TYR A 90 4.06 6.92 14.62
C TYR A 90 3.99 5.61 15.40
N ALA A 91 4.74 5.54 16.50
CA ALA A 91 4.62 4.45 17.45
C ALA A 91 3.34 4.65 18.30
N LEU A 92 2.48 3.64 18.31
CA LEU A 92 1.20 3.65 19.00
C LEU A 92 1.22 2.70 20.20
N SER A 93 0.53 3.08 21.27
CA SER A 93 0.38 2.26 22.48
C SER A 93 -0.74 1.24 22.36
N GLY A 94 -0.68 0.37 21.35
CA GLY A 94 -1.68 -0.68 21.13
C GLY A 94 -1.44 -1.46 19.84
N THR A 95 -2.01 -2.66 19.74
CA THR A 95 -1.98 -3.46 18.51
C THR A 95 -3.15 -3.07 17.61
N ILE A 96 -2.87 -2.56 16.42
CA ILE A 96 -3.87 -2.25 15.40
C ILE A 96 -4.48 -3.55 14.88
N THR A 97 -5.81 -3.62 14.88
CA THR A 97 -6.58 -4.77 14.37
C THR A 97 -7.24 -4.53 13.02
N SER A 98 -7.42 -3.27 12.61
CA SER A 98 -7.96 -2.88 11.29
C SER A 98 -7.82 -1.36 11.10
N LEU A 99 -7.78 -0.94 9.84
CA LEU A 99 -7.81 0.47 9.40
C LEU A 99 -9.01 0.72 8.50
N ALA A 100 -9.64 1.89 8.61
CA ALA A 100 -10.65 2.33 7.66
C ALA A 100 -10.48 3.81 7.32
N ARG A 101 -10.71 4.15 6.05
CA ARG A 101 -10.82 5.54 5.61
C ARG A 101 -12.24 6.06 5.87
N VAL A 102 -12.35 7.31 6.33
CA VAL A 102 -13.64 7.94 6.60
C VAL A 102 -13.61 9.39 6.11
N LYS A 103 -14.59 9.76 5.28
CA LYS A 103 -14.85 11.15 4.94
C LYS A 103 -15.64 11.80 6.07
N VAL A 104 -15.01 12.76 6.75
CA VAL A 104 -15.64 13.54 7.82
C VAL A 104 -15.60 15.03 7.50
N LEU A 105 -16.49 15.79 8.12
CA LEU A 105 -16.60 17.24 7.91
C LEU A 105 -15.42 17.99 8.57
N ASN A 106 -14.95 19.05 7.91
CA ASN A 106 -14.03 20.05 8.46
C ASN A 106 -12.71 19.51 9.04
N THR A 107 -12.06 18.56 8.37
CA THR A 107 -10.71 18.12 8.76
C THR A 107 -9.69 19.25 8.59
N LYS A 108 -8.66 19.30 9.45
CA LYS A 108 -7.61 20.34 9.42
C LYS A 108 -6.86 20.41 8.08
N ALA A 109 -6.57 19.27 7.49
CA ALA A 109 -5.89 19.17 6.19
C ALA A 109 -6.83 19.34 4.99
N GLY A 110 -8.15 19.37 5.20
CA GLY A 110 -9.16 19.27 4.14
C GLY A 110 -9.21 17.90 3.44
N GLY A 111 -8.52 16.90 4.01
CA GLY A 111 -8.49 15.52 3.55
C GLY A 111 -9.52 14.61 4.23
N GLU A 112 -9.34 13.31 4.06
CA GLU A 112 -10.09 12.25 4.76
C GLU A 112 -9.47 11.97 6.13
N ALA A 113 -10.28 11.46 7.07
CA ALA A 113 -9.82 10.98 8.37
C ALA A 113 -9.52 9.47 8.33
N LEU A 114 -8.67 9.04 9.25
CA LEU A 114 -8.31 7.64 9.45
C LEU A 114 -8.97 7.12 10.73
N LEU A 115 -9.69 6.01 10.62
CA LEU A 115 -10.23 5.29 11.76
C LEU A 115 -9.37 4.05 12.03
N LEU A 116 -8.79 4.00 13.22
CA LEU A 116 -7.98 2.89 13.71
C LEU A 116 -8.81 2.06 14.68
N SER A 117 -8.76 0.74 14.55
CA SER A 117 -9.19 -0.17 15.60
C SER A 117 -8.00 -0.82 16.26
N PHE A 118 -8.09 -1.01 17.57
CA PHE A 118 -7.09 -1.68 18.37
C PHE A 118 -7.67 -2.92 19.04
N LYS A 119 -6.75 -3.77 19.51
CA LYS A 119 -7.09 -4.91 20.37
C LYS A 119 -7.98 -4.46 21.55
N ASP A 120 -8.85 -5.37 21.96
CA ASP A 120 -9.79 -5.17 23.07
C ASP A 120 -10.82 -4.05 22.80
N ALA A 121 -11.39 -4.05 21.60
CA ALA A 121 -12.52 -3.22 21.19
C ALA A 121 -12.37 -1.70 21.43
N LYS A 122 -11.24 -1.13 20.99
CA LYS A 122 -11.01 0.32 21.01
C LYS A 122 -10.97 0.89 19.60
N LEU A 123 -11.52 2.09 19.40
CA LEU A 123 -11.43 2.85 18.17
C LEU A 123 -10.77 4.21 18.42
N SER A 124 -9.99 4.70 17.46
CA SER A 124 -9.50 6.07 17.43
C SER A 124 -9.69 6.67 16.05
N LEU A 125 -10.42 7.78 15.98
CA LEU A 125 -10.57 8.60 14.79
C LEU A 125 -9.50 9.69 14.81
N VAL A 126 -8.64 9.72 13.80
CA VAL A 126 -7.52 10.67 13.69
C VAL A 126 -7.53 11.38 12.35
N GLU A 127 -7.01 12.61 12.33
CA GLU A 127 -6.78 13.41 11.14
C GLU A 127 -5.31 13.85 11.04
N TRP A 128 -4.92 14.33 9.87
CA TRP A 128 -3.62 14.98 9.68
C TRP A 128 -3.67 16.43 10.16
N ASP A 129 -2.69 16.82 10.99
CA ASP A 129 -2.45 18.22 11.36
C ASP A 129 -1.27 18.77 10.54
N PRO A 130 -1.53 19.60 9.50
CA PRO A 130 -0.48 20.14 8.64
C PRO A 130 0.43 21.14 9.36
N GLU A 131 -0.02 21.79 10.44
CA GLU A 131 0.81 22.74 11.19
C GLU A 131 1.83 22.01 12.06
N ARG A 132 1.42 20.89 12.65
CA ARG A 132 2.28 20.08 13.53
C ARG A 132 3.04 18.97 12.80
N HIS A 133 2.72 18.72 11.53
CA HIS A 133 3.19 17.57 10.77
C HIS A 133 3.01 16.24 11.54
N ASN A 134 1.85 16.07 12.18
CA ASN A 134 1.59 14.95 13.07
C ASN A 134 0.10 14.54 13.03
N LEU A 135 -0.22 13.38 13.61
CA LEU A 135 -1.58 12.92 13.80
C LEU A 135 -2.27 13.74 14.91
N SER A 136 -3.51 14.14 14.65
CA SER A 136 -4.40 14.78 15.62
C SER A 136 -5.58 13.87 15.89
N THR A 137 -5.79 13.50 17.15
CA THR A 137 -6.91 12.65 17.56
C THR A 137 -8.20 13.46 17.61
N ILE A 138 -9.19 13.07 16.82
CA ILE A 138 -10.53 13.66 16.83
C ILE A 138 -11.37 13.01 17.94
N SER A 139 -11.33 11.68 18.05
CA SER A 139 -12.05 10.96 19.11
C SER A 139 -11.44 9.59 19.43
N ILE A 140 -11.74 9.10 20.63
CA ILE A 140 -11.39 7.76 21.10
C ILE A 140 -12.67 7.14 21.66
N HIS A 141 -12.96 5.91 21.26
CA HIS A 141 -14.12 5.14 21.71
C HIS A 141 -13.64 3.83 22.32
N TYR A 142 -14.14 3.49 23.50
CA TYR A 142 -13.84 2.24 24.20
C TYR A 142 -15.13 1.46 24.40
N TYR A 143 -15.10 0.17 24.05
CA TYR A 143 -16.26 -0.72 24.20
C TYR A 143 -15.98 -1.88 25.17
N GLU A 144 -15.02 -1.68 26.09
CA GLU A 144 -14.66 -2.61 27.15
C GLU A 144 -15.57 -2.38 28.38
N GLY A 145 -16.80 -2.88 28.33
CA GLY A 145 -17.72 -2.85 29.46
C GLY A 145 -17.73 -4.20 30.21
N GLU A 146 -17.78 -4.19 31.54
CA GLU A 146 -17.96 -5.42 32.34
C GLU A 146 -19.25 -6.17 31.97
N ASP A 147 -20.29 -5.44 31.55
CA ASP A 147 -21.56 -6.01 31.07
C ASP A 147 -21.44 -6.79 29.74
N LEU A 148 -20.32 -6.65 29.04
CA LEU A 148 -20.02 -7.34 27.77
C LEU A 148 -19.22 -8.62 27.98
N GLN A 149 -18.85 -8.94 29.23
CA GLN A 149 -18.28 -10.23 29.58
C GLN A 149 -19.39 -11.28 29.44
N GLY A 150 -19.30 -12.05 28.36
CA GLY A 150 -20.24 -13.13 28.06
C GLY A 150 -20.19 -14.23 29.12
N ALA A 151 -20.78 -15.38 28.79
CA ALA A 151 -20.70 -16.53 29.67
C ALA A 151 -19.23 -16.88 30.01
N PRO A 152 -18.91 -17.43 31.21
CA PRO A 152 -17.53 -17.70 31.64
C PRO A 152 -16.72 -18.65 30.73
N TRP A 153 -17.38 -19.34 29.80
CA TRP A 153 -16.76 -20.21 28.80
C TRP A 153 -16.59 -19.53 27.44
N ALA A 154 -17.04 -18.29 27.28
CA ALA A 154 -16.75 -17.50 26.10
C ALA A 154 -15.26 -17.07 26.12
N PRO A 155 -14.61 -17.01 24.96
CA PRO A 155 -13.25 -16.48 24.89
C PRO A 155 -13.22 -15.02 25.37
N ASP A 156 -12.11 -14.65 25.99
CA ASP A 156 -11.86 -13.26 26.38
C ASP A 156 -11.88 -12.35 25.14
N LEU A 157 -12.20 -11.07 25.35
CA LEU A 157 -12.35 -10.10 24.27
C LEU A 157 -11.08 -9.97 23.40
N GLY A 158 -9.91 -10.11 24.03
CA GLY A 158 -8.61 -10.06 23.35
C GLY A 158 -8.28 -11.28 22.50
N ASP A 159 -8.96 -12.41 22.73
CA ASP A 159 -8.81 -13.65 21.95
C ASP A 159 -9.88 -13.76 20.85
N CYS A 160 -10.88 -12.88 20.88
CA CYS A 160 -11.88 -12.78 19.84
C CYS A 160 -11.31 -12.10 18.58
N HIS A 161 -11.69 -12.61 17.42
CA HIS A 161 -11.43 -11.93 16.16
C HIS A 161 -12.29 -10.67 16.06
N ASN A 162 -11.63 -9.51 16.19
CA ASN A 162 -12.22 -8.18 16.13
C ASN A 162 -11.74 -7.49 14.85
N TYR A 163 -12.64 -6.87 14.11
CA TYR A 163 -12.30 -6.14 12.89
C TYR A 163 -13.27 -4.99 12.64
N LEU A 164 -12.76 -3.97 11.95
CA LEU A 164 -13.47 -2.76 11.58
C LEU A 164 -13.86 -2.82 10.10
N THR A 165 -15.09 -2.40 9.80
CA THR A 165 -15.50 -2.05 8.43
C THR A 165 -16.15 -0.68 8.44
N ALA A 166 -15.99 0.08 7.36
CA ALA A 166 -16.66 1.36 7.16
C ALA A 166 -17.61 1.28 5.97
N ASP A 167 -18.70 2.05 6.05
CA ASP A 167 -19.59 2.27 4.91
C ASP A 167 -18.81 2.96 3.77
N PRO A 168 -18.90 2.51 2.51
CA PRO A 168 -18.18 3.13 1.39
C PRO A 168 -18.43 4.64 1.23
N SER A 169 -19.64 5.08 1.59
CA SER A 169 -20.05 6.49 1.58
C SER A 169 -19.72 7.24 2.88
N SER A 170 -19.03 6.59 3.83
CA SER A 170 -18.62 7.16 5.13
C SER A 170 -19.78 7.67 5.99
N ARG A 171 -20.96 7.03 5.94
CA ARG A 171 -22.10 7.38 6.81
C ARG A 171 -21.95 6.82 8.22
N CYS A 172 -21.35 5.64 8.36
CA CYS A 172 -20.99 5.07 9.64
C CYS A 172 -19.83 4.07 9.50
N ALA A 173 -19.26 3.67 10.62
CA ALA A 173 -18.36 2.54 10.73
C ALA A 173 -18.90 1.53 11.74
N ALA A 174 -18.58 0.26 11.52
CA ALA A 174 -18.97 -0.82 12.41
C ALA A 174 -17.73 -1.62 12.85
N LEU A 175 -17.57 -1.78 14.16
CA LEU A 175 -16.57 -2.65 14.76
C LEU A 175 -17.28 -3.93 15.23
N LYS A 176 -16.98 -5.06 14.60
CA LYS A 176 -17.35 -6.37 15.12
C LYS A 176 -16.35 -6.71 16.21
N PHE A 177 -16.84 -6.94 17.43
CA PHE A 177 -15.99 -7.36 18.54
C PHE A 177 -16.62 -8.44 19.41
N GLY A 178 -15.79 -9.12 20.19
CA GLY A 178 -16.21 -10.25 21.00
C GLY A 178 -16.81 -11.36 20.15
N ALA A 179 -17.64 -12.20 20.75
CA ALA A 179 -18.31 -13.28 20.02
C ALA A 179 -19.41 -12.76 19.09
N ARG A 180 -20.22 -11.79 19.55
CA ARG A 180 -21.53 -11.45 18.95
C ARG A 180 -21.91 -9.97 19.07
N HIS A 181 -20.95 -9.07 19.25
CA HIS A 181 -21.24 -7.64 19.43
C HIS A 181 -20.80 -6.81 18.23
N LEU A 182 -21.57 -5.76 17.98
CA LEU A 182 -21.34 -4.79 16.92
C LEU A 182 -21.45 -3.39 17.53
N ALA A 183 -20.37 -2.63 17.50
CA ALA A 183 -20.39 -1.20 17.80
C ALA A 183 -20.55 -0.42 16.49
N ILE A 184 -21.47 0.54 16.46
CA ILE A 184 -21.71 1.41 15.31
C ILE A 184 -21.36 2.84 15.69
N LEU A 185 -20.48 3.46 14.90
CA LEU A 185 -20.08 4.87 15.01
C LEU A 185 -20.63 5.63 13.79
N PRO A 186 -21.68 6.44 13.95
CA PRO A 186 -22.21 7.25 12.85
C PRO A 186 -21.41 8.54 12.64
N PHE A 187 -21.29 8.97 11.38
CA PHE A 187 -20.62 10.21 10.98
C PHE A 187 -21.64 11.20 10.43
N ARG A 188 -21.53 12.47 10.84
CA ARG A 188 -22.41 13.54 10.34
C ARG A 188 -22.15 13.79 8.86
N GLN A 189 -23.23 13.88 8.08
CA GLN A 189 -23.16 14.15 6.64
C GLN A 189 -23.46 15.62 6.34
N ILE A 190 -23.06 16.08 5.14
CA ILE A 190 -23.38 17.41 4.66
C ILE A 190 -24.90 17.53 4.50
N GLY A 191 -25.56 18.30 5.38
CA GLY A 191 -27.01 18.52 5.36
C GLY A 191 -27.75 18.12 6.65
N ASP A 192 -27.10 17.38 7.56
CA ASP A 192 -27.71 17.00 8.85
C ASP A 192 -28.02 18.25 9.73
N ASP A 193 -27.23 19.32 9.59
CA ASP A 193 -27.43 20.56 10.36
C ASP A 193 -28.68 21.36 9.95
N LEU A 194 -29.27 21.05 8.78
CA LEU A 194 -30.51 21.70 8.33
C LEU A 194 -31.74 21.15 9.05
N VAL A 195 -31.66 19.94 9.63
CA VAL A 195 -32.78 19.29 10.33
C VAL A 195 -32.79 19.63 11.83
N GLU A 196 -31.62 19.82 12.45
CA GLU A 196 -31.52 20.30 13.84
C GLU A 196 -31.91 21.79 14.00
N GLY A 197 -31.99 22.56 12.90
CA GLY A 197 -32.47 23.94 12.87
C GLY A 197 -34.00 24.11 12.74
N GLY A 198 -34.78 23.03 12.90
CA GLY A 198 -36.23 23.01 12.73
C GLY A 198 -36.99 23.85 13.75
N TYR A 199 -37.50 25.00 13.31
CA TYR A 199 -38.68 25.72 13.80
C TYR A 199 -38.90 25.71 15.33
N ASN A 200 -38.40 26.73 16.02
CA ASN A 200 -39.00 27.19 17.28
C ASN A 200 -40.42 27.71 16.96
N SER A 201 -41.40 26.82 16.91
CA SER A 201 -42.82 27.12 16.72
C SER A 201 -43.56 27.36 18.03
N ASP A 202 -42.88 27.76 19.10
CA ASP A 202 -43.49 28.10 20.39
C ASP A 202 -43.03 29.49 20.88
N LEU A 203 -43.29 30.52 20.08
CA LEU A 203 -43.36 31.92 20.54
C LEU A 203 -44.75 32.19 21.13
N ASP A 204 -45.11 31.56 22.27
CA ASP A 204 -46.11 32.11 23.21
C ASP A 204 -46.32 31.26 24.49
N THR A 205 -45.24 30.90 25.19
CA THR A 205 -45.38 30.45 26.60
C THR A 205 -44.29 31.07 27.49
N PRO A 206 -44.65 31.71 28.62
CA PRO A 206 -43.67 32.26 29.56
C PRO A 206 -42.92 31.12 30.27
N PRO A 207 -41.66 31.34 30.71
CA PRO A 207 -40.74 30.26 31.05
C PRO A 207 -41.17 29.53 32.32
N ALA A 208 -41.67 28.31 32.16
CA ALA A 208 -41.77 27.34 33.24
C ALA A 208 -40.39 26.70 33.46
N GLN A 209 -39.96 26.65 34.72
CA GLN A 209 -38.71 26.06 35.17
C GLN A 209 -38.56 24.63 34.64
N LYS A 210 -37.52 24.38 33.84
CA LYS A 210 -37.11 23.01 33.48
C LYS A 210 -36.64 22.28 34.75
N PRO A 211 -37.15 21.07 35.06
CA PRO A 211 -36.53 20.21 36.05
C PRO A 211 -35.14 19.79 35.57
N ALA A 212 -34.21 19.66 36.51
CA ALA A 212 -32.81 19.35 36.26
C ALA A 212 -32.65 18.00 35.56
N ASP A 213 -32.13 18.02 34.33
CA ASP A 213 -31.60 16.85 33.66
C ASP A 213 -30.29 16.41 34.32
N ILE A 214 -30.13 15.09 34.38
CA ILE A 214 -29.01 14.35 34.92
C ILE A 214 -27.73 14.81 34.24
N ALA A 215 -26.71 15.10 35.03
CA ALA A 215 -25.41 15.56 34.58
C ALA A 215 -24.76 14.57 33.61
N ASP A 216 -24.78 14.92 32.32
CA ASP A 216 -23.80 14.47 31.35
C ASP A 216 -22.42 14.93 31.84
N THR A 217 -21.65 14.01 32.39
CA THR A 217 -20.23 14.23 32.69
C THR A 217 -19.44 14.17 31.38
N ASN A 218 -19.49 15.23 30.59
CA ASN A 218 -18.46 15.54 29.60
C ASN A 218 -18.22 17.05 29.59
N GLY A 219 -16.97 17.42 29.85
CA GLY A 219 -16.54 18.79 30.06
C GLY A 219 -16.55 19.67 28.82
N ASP A 220 -16.79 20.94 29.09
CA ASP A 220 -16.56 22.18 28.31
C ASP A 220 -17.14 22.31 26.90
N ALA A 221 -18.31 22.96 26.89
CA ALA A 221 -18.66 24.16 26.15
C ALA A 221 -17.57 24.73 25.19
N ASP A 222 -17.64 24.29 23.94
CA ASP A 222 -17.73 25.23 22.82
C ASP A 222 -18.72 24.67 21.81
N ASN A 223 -19.49 25.52 21.15
CA ASN A 223 -20.65 25.15 20.32
C ASN A 223 -20.22 24.57 18.95
N THR A 224 -19.17 23.74 18.93
CA THR A 224 -18.63 23.07 17.74
C THR A 224 -19.13 21.64 17.72
N GLN A 225 -20.08 21.36 16.84
CA GLN A 225 -20.53 19.98 16.59
C GLN A 225 -19.32 19.12 16.17
N THR A 226 -19.16 17.98 16.81
CA THR A 226 -18.19 16.95 16.42
C THR A 226 -18.52 16.37 15.04
N PRO A 227 -17.57 15.81 14.28
CA PRO A 227 -17.86 15.20 12.99
C PRO A 227 -18.63 13.85 13.06
N TYR A 228 -18.93 13.38 14.27
CA TYR A 228 -19.58 12.10 14.55
C TYR A 228 -20.69 12.27 15.60
N THR A 229 -21.63 11.34 15.62
CA THR A 229 -22.68 11.26 16.65
C THR A 229 -22.38 10.17 17.68
N SER A 230 -23.21 10.06 18.72
CA SER A 230 -23.00 9.08 19.79
C SER A 230 -23.02 7.65 19.24
N SER A 231 -21.92 6.91 19.48
CA SER A 231 -21.84 5.50 19.11
C SER A 231 -22.74 4.63 19.99
N PHE A 232 -23.15 3.49 19.47
CA PHE A 232 -23.96 2.52 20.21
C PHE A 232 -23.51 1.09 19.94
N VAL A 233 -23.70 0.23 20.93
CA VAL A 233 -23.38 -1.19 20.87
C VAL A 233 -24.67 -2.00 20.86
N LEU A 234 -24.72 -3.01 20.00
CA LEU A 234 -25.82 -3.96 19.97
C LEU A 234 -25.31 -5.39 19.79
N PRO A 235 -25.97 -6.39 20.38
CA PRO A 235 -25.73 -7.78 20.04
C PRO A 235 -26.28 -8.06 18.64
N LEU A 236 -25.57 -8.86 17.83
CA LEU A 236 -26.02 -9.20 16.47
C LEU A 236 -27.41 -9.87 16.47
N THR A 237 -27.76 -10.58 17.54
CA THR A 237 -29.08 -11.20 17.71
C THR A 237 -30.22 -10.19 17.88
N ALA A 238 -29.93 -8.91 18.17
CA ALA A 238 -30.93 -7.85 18.15
C ALA A 238 -31.26 -7.39 16.72
N LEU A 239 -30.35 -7.57 15.76
CA LEU A 239 -30.61 -7.32 14.35
C LEU A 239 -31.45 -8.45 13.76
N ASP A 240 -31.03 -9.69 14.00
CA ASP A 240 -31.78 -10.90 13.65
C ASP A 240 -31.42 -12.05 14.61
N PRO A 241 -32.42 -12.72 15.23
CA PRO A 241 -32.17 -13.80 16.20
C PRO A 241 -31.33 -14.99 15.69
N SER A 242 -31.24 -15.19 14.37
CA SER A 242 -30.46 -16.27 13.74
C SER A 242 -28.95 -16.00 13.70
N LEU A 243 -28.51 -14.74 13.93
CA LEU A 243 -27.11 -14.33 13.87
C LEU A 243 -26.31 -14.75 15.12
N THR A 244 -26.22 -16.05 15.37
CA THR A 244 -25.56 -16.60 16.56
C THR A 244 -24.08 -16.92 16.34
N HIS A 245 -23.69 -17.30 15.12
CA HIS A 245 -22.30 -17.56 14.75
C HIS A 245 -21.92 -16.74 13.52
N PRO A 246 -21.61 -15.44 13.69
CA PRO A 246 -21.16 -14.60 12.59
C PRO A 246 -19.77 -15.07 12.11
N VAL A 247 -19.56 -15.03 10.79
CA VAL A 247 -18.28 -15.34 10.17
C VAL A 247 -17.58 -14.03 9.77
N HIS A 248 -18.19 -13.28 8.85
CA HIS A 248 -17.64 -12.02 8.35
C HIS A 248 -18.76 -11.08 7.89
N LEU A 249 -18.52 -9.77 7.98
CA LEU A 249 -19.44 -8.68 7.67
C LEU A 249 -18.69 -7.60 6.88
N ALA A 250 -19.33 -7.03 5.86
CA ALA A 250 -18.81 -5.86 5.14
C ALA A 250 -19.95 -4.96 4.65
N PHE A 251 -19.73 -3.64 4.67
CA PHE A 251 -20.67 -2.70 4.06
C PHE A 251 -20.64 -2.80 2.53
N LEU A 252 -21.81 -2.66 1.90
CA LEU A 252 -22.02 -2.84 0.47
C LEU A 252 -22.15 -1.50 -0.26
N TYR A 253 -21.80 -1.50 -1.55
CA TYR A 253 -21.92 -0.33 -2.42
C TYR A 253 -23.36 -0.11 -2.93
N GLU A 254 -23.63 1.10 -3.45
CA GLU A 254 -24.87 1.47 -4.16
C GLU A 254 -26.16 1.50 -3.33
N TYR A 255 -26.08 1.36 -2.00
CA TYR A 255 -27.25 1.52 -1.12
C TYR A 255 -27.37 2.96 -0.58
N ARG A 256 -28.60 3.49 -0.56
CA ARG A 256 -28.92 4.84 -0.08
C ARG A 256 -28.79 5.00 1.43
N GLU A 257 -29.01 3.93 2.18
CA GLU A 257 -28.76 3.85 3.62
C GLU A 257 -27.55 2.94 3.87
N PRO A 258 -26.90 3.01 5.04
CA PRO A 258 -25.80 2.13 5.38
C PRO A 258 -26.27 0.68 5.40
N THR A 259 -25.79 -0.12 4.45
CA THR A 259 -26.21 -1.50 4.26
C THR A 259 -24.99 -2.41 4.28
N PHE A 260 -25.04 -3.49 5.06
CA PHE A 260 -23.97 -4.48 5.11
C PHE A 260 -24.49 -5.88 4.84
N GLY A 261 -23.62 -6.71 4.27
CA GLY A 261 -23.81 -8.14 4.15
C GLY A 261 -23.06 -8.88 5.25
N ILE A 262 -23.68 -9.90 5.84
CA ILE A 262 -23.08 -10.75 6.86
C ILE A 262 -23.26 -12.23 6.51
N ILE A 263 -22.15 -12.98 6.55
CA ILE A 263 -22.16 -14.44 6.53
C ILE A 263 -22.30 -14.92 7.97
N SER A 264 -23.27 -15.80 8.22
CA SER A 264 -23.51 -16.34 9.55
C SER A 264 -24.12 -17.74 9.49
N SER A 265 -24.20 -18.39 10.64
CA SER A 265 -24.97 -19.62 10.81
C SER A 265 -25.61 -19.69 12.20
N VAL A 266 -26.70 -20.44 12.30
CA VAL A 266 -27.38 -20.75 13.57
C VAL A 266 -26.60 -21.73 14.43
N LYS A 267 -25.68 -22.51 13.83
CA LYS A 267 -24.75 -23.43 14.52
C LYS A 267 -23.32 -23.10 14.12
N ALA A 268 -22.36 -23.30 15.02
CA ALA A 268 -20.94 -23.07 14.71
C ALA A 268 -20.51 -23.84 13.44
N PRO A 269 -19.97 -23.17 12.41
CA PRO A 269 -19.37 -23.87 11.28
C PRO A 269 -18.13 -24.63 11.76
N GLY A 270 -17.82 -25.76 11.12
CA GLY A 270 -16.63 -26.53 11.48
C GLY A 270 -16.44 -27.76 10.61
N SER A 271 -15.22 -27.91 10.07
CA SER A 271 -14.86 -29.01 9.16
C SER A 271 -14.91 -30.38 9.83
N SER A 272 -14.83 -30.46 11.17
CA SER A 272 -14.95 -31.73 11.91
C SER A 272 -16.38 -32.27 11.97
N LEU A 273 -17.38 -31.41 11.77
CA LEU A 273 -18.81 -31.77 11.75
C LEU A 273 -19.40 -31.64 10.35
N PHE A 274 -18.53 -31.79 9.36
CA PHE A 274 -18.83 -31.59 7.96
C PHE A 274 -20.04 -32.42 7.48
N GLU A 275 -20.12 -33.71 7.84
CA GLU A 275 -21.23 -34.58 7.43
C GLU A 275 -22.61 -34.08 7.89
N GLU A 276 -22.68 -33.34 9.01
CA GLU A 276 -23.93 -32.78 9.54
C GLU A 276 -24.14 -31.31 9.16
N ARG A 277 -23.06 -30.59 8.81
CA ARG A 277 -23.04 -29.12 8.63
C ARG A 277 -22.49 -28.71 7.27
N ARG A 278 -22.59 -29.58 6.27
CA ARG A 278 -22.37 -29.30 4.85
C ARG A 278 -23.40 -28.26 4.42
N ASP A 279 -22.94 -27.13 3.88
CA ASP A 279 -23.79 -26.05 3.37
C ASP A 279 -24.69 -25.34 4.41
N ILE A 280 -24.14 -25.06 5.60
CA ILE A 280 -24.91 -24.49 6.72
C ILE A 280 -24.94 -22.94 6.75
N LEU A 281 -24.09 -22.27 5.96
CA LEU A 281 -23.96 -20.81 6.05
C LEU A 281 -25.13 -20.11 5.35
N THR A 282 -25.45 -18.92 5.85
CA THR A 282 -26.45 -18.00 5.26
C THR A 282 -25.83 -16.61 5.15
N TYR A 283 -26.00 -15.99 3.99
CA TYR A 283 -25.63 -14.60 3.73
C TYR A 283 -26.89 -13.74 3.81
N ASN A 284 -26.91 -12.82 4.76
CA ASN A 284 -28.01 -11.87 4.97
C ASN A 284 -27.51 -10.45 4.69
N VAL A 285 -28.36 -9.62 4.07
CA VAL A 285 -28.08 -8.19 3.90
C VAL A 285 -29.06 -7.38 4.73
N PHE A 286 -28.50 -6.51 5.58
CA PHE A 286 -29.24 -5.64 6.47
C PHE A 286 -28.97 -4.18 6.12
N THR A 287 -30.03 -3.39 6.11
CA THR A 287 -29.94 -1.92 6.10
C THR A 287 -30.14 -1.40 7.51
N LEU A 288 -29.28 -0.47 7.92
CA LEU A 288 -29.28 0.15 9.23
C LEU A 288 -30.04 1.48 9.21
N ASP A 289 -30.96 1.63 10.15
CA ASP A 289 -31.50 2.92 10.57
C ASP A 289 -30.68 3.41 11.76
N LEU A 290 -29.84 4.43 11.51
CA LEU A 290 -28.94 4.99 12.51
C LEU A 290 -29.66 5.80 13.59
N GLU A 291 -30.82 6.38 13.27
CA GLU A 291 -31.62 7.19 14.20
C GLU A 291 -32.41 6.28 15.15
N GLN A 292 -33.09 5.28 14.59
CA GLN A 292 -33.90 4.32 15.36
C GLN A 292 -33.05 3.21 16.00
N ARG A 293 -31.77 3.11 15.64
CA ARG A 293 -30.86 2.02 16.05
C ARG A 293 -31.45 0.65 15.73
N ALA A 294 -32.07 0.54 14.56
CA ALA A 294 -32.78 -0.63 14.09
C ALA A 294 -32.20 -1.13 12.75
N SER A 295 -32.62 -2.31 12.31
CA SER A 295 -32.24 -2.85 11.01
C SER A 295 -33.39 -3.51 10.28
N THR A 296 -33.36 -3.44 8.94
CA THR A 296 -34.29 -4.15 8.06
C THR A 296 -33.53 -5.15 7.19
N THR A 297 -34.04 -6.38 7.11
CA THR A 297 -33.47 -7.42 6.23
C THR A 297 -33.91 -7.17 4.79
N LEU A 298 -32.95 -7.03 3.88
CA LEU A 298 -33.21 -6.85 2.45
C LEU A 298 -33.21 -8.17 1.67
N LEU A 299 -32.23 -9.02 1.92
CA LEU A 299 -32.09 -10.32 1.23
C LEU A 299 -31.47 -11.37 2.16
N SER A 300 -31.78 -12.63 1.88
CA SER A 300 -31.24 -13.79 2.58
C SER A 300 -30.98 -14.92 1.59
N VAL A 301 -29.74 -15.39 1.54
CA VAL A 301 -29.29 -16.52 0.71
C VAL A 301 -28.78 -17.62 1.65
N SER A 302 -29.50 -18.73 1.71
CA SER A 302 -29.17 -19.88 2.58
C SER A 302 -28.55 -21.03 1.78
N GLY A 303 -28.03 -22.03 2.49
CA GLY A 303 -27.44 -23.22 1.87
C GLY A 303 -26.06 -22.96 1.28
N LEU A 304 -25.31 -21.98 1.81
CA LEU A 304 -23.99 -21.64 1.34
C LEU A 304 -22.92 -22.57 1.93
N PRO A 305 -21.82 -22.83 1.19
CA PRO A 305 -20.72 -23.68 1.65
C PRO A 305 -20.23 -23.33 3.05
N HIS A 306 -19.85 -24.35 3.81
CA HIS A 306 -19.51 -24.21 5.24
C HIS A 306 -18.18 -23.50 5.52
N ASP A 307 -17.32 -23.38 4.50
CA ASP A 307 -15.95 -22.89 4.56
C ASP A 307 -15.79 -21.47 4.00
N LEU A 308 -16.89 -20.77 3.66
CA LEU A 308 -16.84 -19.33 3.39
C LEU A 308 -16.32 -18.59 4.62
N PHE A 309 -15.35 -17.71 4.43
CA PHE A 309 -14.68 -16.99 5.53
C PHE A 309 -14.67 -15.46 5.36
N GLN A 310 -14.96 -14.92 4.17
CA GLN A 310 -14.88 -13.48 3.92
C GLN A 310 -15.96 -12.96 2.96
N VAL A 311 -16.41 -11.72 3.21
CA VAL A 311 -17.28 -10.93 2.33
C VAL A 311 -16.47 -9.78 1.75
N ILE A 312 -16.43 -9.67 0.42
CA ILE A 312 -15.82 -8.55 -0.29
C ILE A 312 -16.93 -7.79 -1.04
N PRO A 313 -17.22 -6.54 -0.67
CA PRO A 313 -18.20 -5.74 -1.38
C PRO A 313 -17.66 -5.37 -2.76
N LEU A 314 -18.52 -5.40 -3.78
CA LEU A 314 -18.12 -5.11 -5.16
C LEU A 314 -18.78 -3.80 -5.61
N PRO A 315 -18.01 -2.80 -6.06
CA PRO A 315 -18.58 -1.61 -6.69
C PRO A 315 -19.08 -1.94 -8.11
N LEU A 316 -19.67 -0.93 -8.76
CA LEU A 316 -19.96 -1.00 -10.19
C LEU A 316 -18.67 -1.29 -11.00
N PRO A 317 -18.78 -1.99 -12.15
CA PRO A 317 -20.01 -2.42 -12.82
C PRO A 317 -20.60 -3.76 -12.32
N VAL A 318 -19.89 -4.50 -11.45
CA VAL A 318 -20.31 -5.85 -11.03
C VAL A 318 -21.41 -5.79 -9.97
N GLY A 319 -21.23 -4.96 -8.94
CA GLY A 319 -22.18 -4.80 -7.84
C GLY A 319 -22.33 -6.05 -6.95
N GLY A 320 -23.03 -5.88 -5.83
CA GLY A 320 -23.28 -6.95 -4.87
C GLY A 320 -22.05 -7.29 -4.03
N ALA A 321 -21.84 -8.58 -3.76
CA ALA A 321 -20.72 -9.05 -2.95
C ALA A 321 -20.10 -10.33 -3.53
N LEU A 322 -18.79 -10.48 -3.32
CA LEU A 322 -18.05 -11.72 -3.51
C LEU A 322 -17.82 -12.37 -2.14
N LEU A 323 -18.27 -13.60 -1.98
CA LEU A 323 -17.99 -14.43 -0.82
C LEU A 323 -16.84 -15.37 -1.18
N ILE A 324 -15.86 -15.47 -0.28
CA ILE A 324 -14.65 -16.28 -0.46
C ILE A 324 -14.69 -17.46 0.50
N GLY A 325 -14.57 -18.67 -0.02
CA GLY A 325 -14.36 -19.91 0.74
C GLY A 325 -12.98 -20.50 0.52
N GLY A 326 -12.68 -21.62 1.17
CA GLY A 326 -11.41 -22.33 0.99
C GLY A 326 -11.31 -22.97 -0.39
N ASN A 327 -12.46 -23.34 -0.98
CA ASN A 327 -12.53 -24.12 -2.21
C ASN A 327 -13.27 -23.43 -3.36
N GLU A 328 -13.97 -22.32 -3.11
CA GLU A 328 -14.83 -21.66 -4.08
C GLU A 328 -14.94 -20.14 -3.89
N PHE A 329 -15.37 -19.48 -4.95
CA PHE A 329 -15.87 -18.11 -4.93
C PHE A 329 -17.37 -18.11 -5.23
N VAL A 330 -18.14 -17.31 -4.48
CA VAL A 330 -19.58 -17.14 -4.69
C VAL A 330 -19.89 -15.66 -4.85
N HIS A 331 -20.33 -15.24 -6.02
CA HIS A 331 -20.91 -13.90 -6.23
C HIS A 331 -22.39 -13.92 -5.89
N VAL A 332 -22.83 -12.91 -5.14
CA VAL A 332 -24.23 -12.65 -4.82
C VAL A 332 -24.58 -11.26 -5.32
N ASP A 333 -25.55 -11.16 -6.23
CA ASP A 333 -26.04 -9.87 -6.72
C ASP A 333 -27.03 -9.21 -5.75
N GLN A 334 -27.44 -7.98 -6.06
CA GLN A 334 -28.39 -7.22 -5.23
C GLN A 334 -29.80 -7.84 -5.17
N ALA A 335 -30.14 -8.74 -6.11
CA ALA A 335 -31.40 -9.48 -6.12
C ALA A 335 -31.30 -10.85 -5.42
N GLY A 336 -30.12 -11.21 -4.89
CA GLY A 336 -29.85 -12.49 -4.24
C GLY A 336 -29.56 -13.63 -5.21
N LYS A 337 -29.39 -13.38 -6.51
CA LYS A 337 -28.95 -14.41 -7.47
C LYS A 337 -27.49 -14.73 -7.21
N THR A 338 -27.18 -16.03 -7.22
CA THR A 338 -25.84 -16.53 -6.95
C THR A 338 -25.17 -17.09 -8.19
N ASN A 339 -23.87 -16.84 -8.32
CA ASN A 339 -23.00 -17.50 -9.29
C ASN A 339 -21.74 -17.95 -8.56
N ALA A 340 -21.33 -19.22 -8.72
CA ALA A 340 -20.17 -19.75 -8.02
C ALA A 340 -19.22 -20.51 -8.94
N VAL A 341 -17.95 -20.58 -8.53
CA VAL A 341 -16.91 -21.37 -9.19
C VAL A 341 -16.04 -22.09 -8.15
N GLY A 342 -15.94 -23.40 -8.26
CA GLY A 342 -15.06 -24.24 -7.45
C GLY A 342 -13.67 -24.36 -8.09
N VAL A 343 -12.61 -24.18 -7.31
CA VAL A 343 -11.24 -24.02 -7.82
C VAL A 343 -10.31 -25.21 -7.53
N ASN A 344 -10.84 -26.24 -6.86
CA ASN A 344 -10.14 -27.47 -6.55
C ASN A 344 -11.11 -28.66 -6.45
N GLU A 345 -10.56 -29.86 -6.29
CA GLU A 345 -11.33 -31.12 -6.18
C GLU A 345 -12.23 -31.19 -4.93
N PHE A 346 -11.91 -30.43 -3.89
CA PHE A 346 -12.66 -30.42 -2.63
C PHE A 346 -13.95 -29.62 -2.75
N ALA A 347 -14.06 -28.63 -3.64
CA ALA A 347 -15.27 -27.81 -3.77
C ALA A 347 -16.55 -28.66 -3.96
N LYS A 348 -16.51 -29.68 -4.81
CA LYS A 348 -17.62 -30.63 -5.04
C LYS A 348 -17.76 -31.70 -3.97
N GLN A 349 -16.69 -32.01 -3.24
CA GLN A 349 -16.71 -32.97 -2.13
C GLN A 349 -17.24 -32.31 -0.86
N CYS A 350 -16.99 -31.01 -0.70
CA CYS A 350 -17.29 -30.21 0.47
C CYS A 350 -18.64 -29.47 0.36
N SER A 351 -19.26 -29.42 -0.81
CA SER A 351 -20.51 -28.69 -0.98
C SER A 351 -21.40 -29.32 -2.04
N THR A 352 -22.71 -29.23 -1.84
CA THR A 352 -23.73 -29.51 -2.86
C THR A 352 -24.19 -28.25 -3.59
N PHE A 353 -23.64 -27.09 -3.25
CA PHE A 353 -23.96 -25.81 -3.86
C PHE A 353 -23.62 -25.81 -5.36
N SER A 354 -24.51 -25.24 -6.17
CA SER A 354 -24.33 -25.21 -7.63
C SER A 354 -23.20 -24.26 -8.01
N MET A 355 -22.12 -24.82 -8.56
CA MET A 355 -20.92 -24.07 -8.96
C MET A 355 -20.35 -24.57 -10.28
N ALA A 356 -19.74 -23.66 -11.05
CA ALA A 356 -18.91 -24.01 -12.20
C ALA A 356 -17.65 -24.74 -11.72
N ASP A 357 -17.19 -25.72 -12.48
CA ASP A 357 -16.02 -26.53 -12.11
C ASP A 357 -14.76 -26.00 -12.79
N GLN A 358 -13.78 -25.61 -11.97
CA GLN A 358 -12.40 -25.36 -12.37
C GLN A 358 -11.42 -26.08 -11.44
N SER A 359 -11.78 -27.28 -10.97
CA SER A 359 -10.95 -28.11 -10.09
C SER A 359 -9.55 -28.43 -10.65
N ASP A 360 -9.39 -28.43 -11.97
CA ASP A 360 -8.09 -28.56 -12.66
C ASP A 360 -7.06 -27.50 -12.24
N LEU A 361 -7.51 -26.34 -11.72
CA LEU A 361 -6.60 -25.31 -11.22
C LEU A 361 -5.87 -25.73 -9.93
N ALA A 362 -6.45 -26.66 -9.16
CA ALA A 362 -5.90 -27.16 -7.89
C ALA A 362 -5.46 -26.03 -6.92
N LEU A 363 -6.26 -24.96 -6.85
CA LEU A 363 -5.94 -23.79 -6.02
C LEU A 363 -6.44 -23.97 -4.59
N ARG A 364 -5.77 -23.29 -3.66
CA ARG A 364 -6.08 -23.24 -2.23
C ARG A 364 -6.30 -21.79 -1.84
N LEU A 365 -7.54 -21.44 -1.53
CA LEU A 365 -7.94 -20.04 -1.29
C LEU A 365 -7.82 -19.65 0.19
N GLU A 366 -7.43 -20.58 1.06
CA GLU A 366 -7.24 -20.28 2.47
C GLU A 366 -6.16 -19.22 2.67
N GLY A 367 -6.53 -18.12 3.32
CA GLY A 367 -5.65 -16.98 3.54
C GLY A 367 -5.27 -16.22 2.28
N CYS A 368 -6.03 -16.35 1.17
CA CYS A 368 -5.84 -15.49 0.02
C CYS A 368 -6.29 -14.05 0.32
N THR A 369 -5.64 -13.09 -0.32
CA THR A 369 -6.09 -11.69 -0.35
C THR A 369 -6.52 -11.32 -1.75
N VAL A 370 -7.47 -10.40 -1.87
CA VAL A 370 -8.03 -9.99 -3.16
C VAL A 370 -8.12 -8.47 -3.27
N GLU A 371 -7.90 -7.96 -4.48
CA GLU A 371 -8.03 -6.53 -4.78
C GLU A 371 -8.61 -6.35 -6.18
N GLN A 372 -9.52 -5.39 -6.35
CA GLN A 372 -10.10 -5.09 -7.66
C GLN A 372 -9.08 -4.43 -8.60
N LEU A 373 -9.00 -4.94 -9.83
CA LEU A 373 -8.15 -4.44 -10.92
C LEU A 373 -8.89 -3.41 -11.76
N GLY A 374 -8.70 -2.14 -11.43
CA GLY A 374 -9.32 -1.04 -12.17
C GLY A 374 -10.83 -0.98 -11.91
N LEU A 375 -11.44 0.16 -12.22
CA LEU A 375 -12.86 0.40 -11.94
C LEU A 375 -13.77 -0.09 -13.09
N ASP A 376 -13.23 -0.21 -14.30
CA ASP A 376 -14.05 -0.36 -15.50
C ASP A 376 -14.48 -1.81 -15.79
N THR A 377 -13.67 -2.80 -15.43
CA THR A 377 -13.91 -4.20 -15.84
C THR A 377 -14.44 -5.09 -14.74
N GLY A 378 -14.26 -4.70 -13.48
CA GLY A 378 -14.65 -5.54 -12.35
C GLY A 378 -13.73 -6.74 -12.12
N ASP A 379 -12.62 -6.86 -12.84
CA ASP A 379 -11.68 -7.98 -12.68
C ASP A 379 -11.02 -7.90 -11.29
N ILE A 380 -10.77 -9.05 -10.67
CA ILE A 380 -10.18 -9.12 -9.32
C ILE A 380 -8.86 -9.88 -9.37
N LEU A 381 -7.82 -9.29 -8.79
CA LEU A 381 -6.57 -9.96 -8.50
C LEU A 381 -6.74 -10.81 -7.25
N VAL A 382 -6.40 -12.09 -7.35
CA VAL A 382 -6.33 -13.03 -6.22
C VAL A 382 -4.87 -13.33 -5.96
N ILE A 383 -4.43 -13.08 -4.73
CA ILE A 383 -3.08 -13.38 -4.25
C ILE A 383 -3.20 -14.54 -3.28
N LEU A 384 -2.70 -15.71 -3.69
CA LEU A 384 -2.74 -16.90 -2.84
C LEU A 384 -1.79 -16.74 -1.65
N SER A 385 -1.99 -17.56 -0.61
CA SER A 385 -1.08 -17.63 0.55
C SER A 385 0.38 -17.96 0.19
N THR A 386 0.61 -18.57 -0.99
CA THR A 386 1.94 -18.85 -1.55
C THR A 386 2.59 -17.66 -2.27
N GLY A 387 1.84 -16.57 -2.50
CA GLY A 387 2.25 -15.43 -3.33
C GLY A 387 1.98 -15.59 -4.83
N GLU A 388 1.42 -16.73 -5.26
CA GLU A 388 0.97 -16.93 -6.64
C GLU A 388 -0.23 -16.02 -6.97
N LEU A 389 -0.23 -15.49 -8.19
CA LEU A 389 -1.29 -14.58 -8.67
C LEU A 389 -2.28 -15.31 -9.59
N ALA A 390 -3.57 -15.02 -9.39
CA ALA A 390 -4.66 -15.42 -10.26
C ALA A 390 -5.60 -14.24 -10.53
N ILE A 391 -6.35 -14.28 -11.62
CA ILE A 391 -7.34 -13.27 -12.00
C ILE A 391 -8.72 -13.92 -11.99
N LEU A 392 -9.61 -13.36 -11.20
CA LEU A 392 -11.04 -13.69 -11.18
C LEU A 392 -11.77 -12.72 -12.10
N ASN A 393 -12.48 -13.25 -13.08
CA ASN A 393 -13.26 -12.49 -14.05
C ASN A 393 -14.76 -12.76 -13.88
N PHE A 394 -15.55 -11.71 -14.05
CA PHE A 394 -17.01 -11.78 -14.07
C PHE A 394 -17.50 -11.79 -15.52
N ARG A 395 -18.34 -12.75 -15.87
CA ARG A 395 -19.04 -12.76 -17.16
C ARG A 395 -20.32 -11.95 -17.02
N LEU A 396 -20.31 -10.70 -17.47
CA LEU A 396 -21.46 -9.81 -17.42
C LEU A 396 -22.41 -10.09 -18.58
N ASP A 397 -23.69 -10.24 -18.26
CA ASP A 397 -24.81 -10.23 -19.20
C ASP A 397 -25.69 -9.00 -18.87
N GLY A 398 -25.46 -7.91 -19.60
CA GLY A 398 -25.97 -6.59 -19.27
C GLY A 398 -25.45 -6.11 -17.91
N ARG A 399 -26.38 -5.88 -16.95
CA ARG A 399 -26.08 -5.49 -15.57
C ARG A 399 -25.98 -6.68 -14.60
N SER A 400 -26.16 -7.90 -15.08
CA SER A 400 -26.18 -9.10 -14.26
C SER A 400 -24.93 -9.95 -14.46
N VAL A 401 -24.48 -10.65 -13.43
CA VAL A 401 -23.43 -11.66 -13.57
C VAL A 401 -24.06 -12.97 -14.04
N SER A 402 -23.53 -13.52 -15.13
CA SER A 402 -23.92 -14.80 -15.72
C SER A 402 -22.99 -15.96 -15.33
N GLY A 403 -21.78 -15.64 -14.84
CA GLY A 403 -20.83 -16.66 -14.38
C GLY A 403 -19.51 -16.06 -13.93
N LEU A 404 -18.70 -16.90 -13.29
CA LEU A 404 -17.36 -16.59 -12.80
C LEU A 404 -16.34 -17.49 -13.50
N SER A 405 -15.13 -16.97 -13.68
CA SER A 405 -13.98 -17.80 -14.10
C SER A 405 -12.69 -17.27 -13.51
N LEU A 406 -11.86 -18.19 -13.03
CA LEU A 406 -10.54 -17.92 -12.47
C LEU A 406 -9.46 -18.41 -13.42
N GLN A 407 -8.36 -17.67 -13.49
CA GLN A 407 -7.21 -18.01 -14.33
C GLN A 407 -5.90 -17.66 -13.63
N ARG A 408 -4.95 -18.60 -13.58
CA ARG A 408 -3.59 -18.34 -13.08
C ARG A 408 -2.87 -17.33 -13.99
N VAL A 409 -2.10 -16.44 -13.39
CA VAL A 409 -1.18 -15.55 -14.12
C VAL A 409 0.10 -16.34 -14.42
N ALA A 410 0.55 -16.32 -15.68
CA ALA A 410 1.78 -17.01 -16.06
C ALA A 410 3.02 -16.36 -15.44
N ASP A 411 4.07 -17.14 -15.18
CA ASP A 411 5.32 -16.68 -14.56
C ASP A 411 5.98 -15.56 -15.38
N GLU A 412 5.99 -15.68 -16.71
CA GLU A 412 6.49 -14.66 -17.65
C GLU A 412 5.74 -13.33 -17.56
N ARG A 413 4.53 -13.34 -16.98
CA ARG A 413 3.66 -12.18 -16.78
C ARG A 413 3.68 -11.69 -15.33
N GLY A 414 4.58 -12.19 -14.51
CA GLY A 414 4.70 -11.80 -13.10
C GLY A 414 3.84 -12.62 -12.16
N GLY A 415 3.34 -13.79 -12.57
CA GLY A 415 2.52 -14.67 -11.71
C GLY A 415 3.19 -15.11 -10.41
N LEU A 416 4.52 -15.05 -10.37
CA LEU A 416 5.36 -15.36 -9.21
C LEU A 416 6.17 -14.15 -8.70
N ALA A 417 5.75 -12.93 -9.05
CA ALA A 417 6.46 -11.69 -8.69
C ALA A 417 6.51 -11.47 -7.17
N ILE A 418 5.51 -11.98 -6.43
CA ILE A 418 5.45 -11.94 -4.98
C ILE A 418 5.92 -13.29 -4.41
N LYS A 419 6.72 -13.24 -3.34
CA LYS A 419 7.36 -14.42 -2.73
C LYS A 419 6.58 -15.02 -1.55
N ALA A 420 5.62 -14.29 -1.01
CA ALA A 420 4.77 -14.69 0.10
C ALA A 420 3.34 -14.17 -0.13
N GLY A 421 2.34 -14.78 0.53
CA GLY A 421 0.98 -14.25 0.52
C GLY A 421 0.89 -12.85 1.12
N GLY A 422 -0.11 -12.09 0.66
CA GLY A 422 -0.45 -10.80 1.25
C GLY A 422 -1.32 -10.96 2.49
N SER A 423 -1.03 -10.20 3.54
CA SER A 423 -1.89 -10.02 4.72
C SER A 423 -2.95 -8.95 4.49
N CYS A 424 -2.63 -7.94 3.67
CA CYS A 424 -3.56 -6.91 3.24
C CYS A 424 -3.21 -6.38 1.84
N THR A 425 -4.18 -5.75 1.21
CA THR A 425 -4.04 -5.09 -0.10
C THR A 425 -4.64 -3.69 -0.04
N ALA A 426 -4.14 -2.80 -0.89
CA ALA A 426 -4.76 -1.49 -1.10
C ALA A 426 -4.53 -1.01 -2.54
N SER A 427 -5.60 -0.65 -3.24
CA SER A 427 -5.52 -0.01 -4.56
C SER A 427 -4.94 1.40 -4.47
N LEU A 428 -3.78 1.60 -5.09
CA LEU A 428 -3.08 2.89 -5.15
C LEU A 428 -3.57 3.76 -6.32
N GLY A 429 -4.56 3.28 -7.10
CA GLY A 429 -4.99 3.88 -8.36
C GLY A 429 -3.95 3.74 -9.48
N ARG A 430 -4.30 4.19 -10.69
CA ARG A 430 -3.40 4.20 -11.87
C ARG A 430 -2.67 2.88 -12.12
N SER A 431 -3.42 1.77 -12.02
CA SER A 431 -2.93 0.41 -12.22
C SER A 431 -1.81 -0.04 -11.28
N LYS A 432 -1.88 0.36 -10.01
CA LYS A 432 -0.92 0.01 -8.96
C LYS A 432 -1.66 -0.48 -7.73
N ILE A 433 -1.12 -1.52 -7.10
CA ILE A 433 -1.67 -2.12 -5.89
C ILE A 433 -0.52 -2.28 -4.90
N PHE A 434 -0.77 -1.91 -3.65
CA PHE A 434 0.11 -2.27 -2.55
C PHE A 434 -0.31 -3.64 -2.01
N VAL A 435 0.66 -4.53 -1.83
CA VAL A 435 0.47 -5.83 -1.19
C VAL A 435 1.34 -5.86 0.06
N GLY A 436 0.70 -5.73 1.21
CA GLY A 436 1.32 -5.88 2.52
C GLY A 436 1.52 -7.35 2.86
N SER A 437 2.62 -7.71 3.51
CA SER A 437 2.88 -9.08 3.94
C SER A 437 3.48 -9.12 5.34
N GLU A 438 3.06 -10.13 6.12
CA GLU A 438 3.66 -10.48 7.41
C GLU A 438 4.78 -11.54 7.26
N ALA A 439 4.83 -12.23 6.13
CA ALA A 439 5.68 -13.40 5.89
C ALA A 439 6.83 -13.15 4.91
N GLY A 440 6.88 -11.97 4.29
CA GLY A 440 7.94 -11.52 3.40
C GLY A 440 7.84 -10.02 3.15
N ASP A 441 8.66 -9.50 2.24
CA ASP A 441 8.64 -8.08 1.90
C ASP A 441 7.28 -7.66 1.34
N SER A 442 6.85 -6.45 1.69
CA SER A 442 5.65 -5.85 1.11
C SER A 442 6.01 -5.16 -0.21
N VAL A 443 5.13 -5.19 -1.20
CA VAL A 443 5.47 -4.74 -2.56
C VAL A 443 4.44 -3.78 -3.13
N ILE A 444 4.91 -2.82 -3.94
CA ILE A 444 4.03 -2.15 -4.91
C ILE A 444 4.05 -2.99 -6.18
N LEU A 445 2.90 -3.52 -6.55
CA LEU A 445 2.68 -4.22 -7.80
C LEU A 445 2.05 -3.26 -8.81
N GLY A 446 2.80 -2.92 -9.85
CA GLY A 446 2.25 -2.30 -11.04
C GLY A 446 1.70 -3.35 -11.98
N TRP A 447 0.58 -3.05 -12.63
CA TRP A 447 0.00 -3.91 -13.64
C TRP A 447 -0.35 -3.15 -14.91
N THR A 448 -0.29 -3.85 -16.03
CA THR A 448 -0.70 -3.31 -17.33
C THR A 448 -1.64 -4.30 -18.00
N ARG A 449 -2.65 -3.78 -18.68
CA ARG A 449 -3.60 -4.58 -19.46
C ARG A 449 -3.38 -4.31 -20.94
N LYS A 450 -3.17 -5.36 -21.71
CA LYS A 450 -3.21 -5.29 -23.18
C LYS A 450 -4.67 -5.22 -23.61
N THR A 451 -5.11 -4.06 -24.05
CA THR A 451 -6.38 -3.93 -24.75
C THR A 451 -6.19 -4.50 -26.15
N ALA A 452 -6.98 -5.52 -26.52
CA ALA A 452 -6.97 -6.03 -27.87
C ALA A 452 -7.52 -4.92 -28.81
N GLN A 453 -6.63 -4.17 -29.46
CA GLN A 453 -7.05 -3.33 -30.57
C GLN A 453 -7.59 -4.25 -31.66
N LEU A 454 -8.91 -4.19 -31.88
CA LEU A 454 -9.51 -4.70 -33.10
C LEU A 454 -8.84 -3.95 -34.24
N THR A 455 -7.90 -4.62 -34.92
CA THR A 455 -7.31 -4.11 -36.15
C THR A 455 -8.44 -3.99 -37.18
N ARG A 456 -9.08 -2.81 -37.27
CA ARG A 456 -9.74 -2.43 -38.50
C ARG A 456 -8.65 -2.51 -39.56
N LYS A 457 -8.72 -3.53 -40.41
CA LYS A 457 -7.90 -3.61 -41.64
C LYS A 457 -8.15 -2.32 -42.41
N ARG A 458 -7.29 -1.31 -42.20
CA ARG A 458 -7.22 -0.17 -43.11
C ARG A 458 -6.81 -0.76 -44.46
N SER A 459 -7.70 -0.66 -45.43
CA SER A 459 -7.39 -1.04 -46.80
C SER A 459 -6.18 -0.24 -47.29
N HIS A 460 -5.39 -0.85 -48.17
CA HIS A 460 -4.06 -0.44 -48.66
C HIS A 460 -3.99 0.95 -49.35
N ALA A 461 -5.03 1.78 -49.31
CA ALA A 461 -5.14 3.01 -50.10
C ALA A 461 -4.65 4.31 -49.42
N GLN A 462 -4.06 4.26 -48.22
CA GLN A 462 -3.57 5.47 -47.51
C GLN A 462 -2.14 5.30 -46.97
N MET A 463 -1.22 4.85 -47.83
CA MET A 463 0.23 4.75 -47.53
C MET A 463 1.09 5.71 -48.38
N LEU A 464 0.55 6.87 -48.74
CA LEU A 464 1.30 7.91 -49.45
C LEU A 464 0.92 9.30 -48.91
N ASP A 465 1.34 9.57 -47.67
CA ASP A 465 1.88 10.88 -47.28
C ASP A 465 2.53 10.74 -45.90
N VAL A 466 3.85 10.62 -45.89
CA VAL A 466 4.67 10.62 -44.68
C VAL A 466 5.68 11.74 -44.88
N ASP A 467 5.40 12.88 -44.28
CA ASP A 467 6.41 13.79 -43.71
C ASP A 467 5.71 15.00 -43.07
N SER A 468 5.62 15.01 -41.74
CA SER A 468 5.80 16.21 -40.89
C SER A 468 5.34 15.93 -39.45
N ASP A 469 6.31 16.00 -38.53
CA ASP A 469 6.24 16.52 -37.16
C ASP A 469 5.14 16.01 -36.21
N ILE A 470 5.58 15.17 -35.25
CA ILE A 470 4.86 14.86 -34.02
C ILE A 470 5.28 15.90 -32.97
N SER A 471 4.46 16.91 -32.76
CA SER A 471 4.41 17.69 -31.52
C SER A 471 3.22 17.20 -30.69
N LEU A 472 3.52 16.77 -29.46
CA LEU A 472 2.53 16.53 -28.41
C LEU A 472 2.04 17.86 -27.86
N ASP A 473 0.73 18.02 -27.76
CA ASP A 473 -0.03 18.61 -26.65
C ASP A 473 -1.43 19.00 -27.17
N GLU A 474 -2.49 18.41 -26.62
CA GLU A 474 -3.45 19.14 -25.79
C GLU A 474 -4.62 18.24 -25.35
N ASP A 475 -5.12 18.63 -24.19
CA ASP A 475 -6.30 18.20 -23.49
C ASP A 475 -7.60 18.27 -24.30
N ASP A 476 -8.50 17.36 -23.92
CA ASP A 476 -9.96 17.52 -23.83
C ASP A 476 -10.81 17.80 -25.08
N LEU A 477 -12.05 17.30 -25.00
CA LEU A 477 -13.16 17.37 -25.95
C LEU A 477 -13.17 16.27 -27.04
N GLU A 478 -14.14 15.35 -26.93
CA GLU A 478 -15.19 15.25 -27.96
C GLU A 478 -16.36 14.33 -27.52
N ASP A 479 -17.56 14.84 -27.79
CA ASP A 479 -18.92 14.33 -27.54
C ASP A 479 -19.17 12.87 -27.97
N PRO A 480 -20.06 12.13 -27.27
CA PRO A 480 -20.63 10.90 -27.79
C PRO A 480 -22.06 11.16 -28.31
N ASP A 481 -22.21 11.75 -29.50
CA ASP A 481 -23.50 11.80 -30.19
C ASP A 481 -23.29 11.85 -31.72
N ASP A 482 -23.06 10.69 -32.36
CA ASP A 482 -23.56 10.44 -33.72
C ASP A 482 -23.33 8.97 -34.13
N ASP A 483 -24.38 8.16 -34.14
CA ASP A 483 -24.66 7.12 -35.15
C ASP A 483 -25.84 6.23 -34.72
N LEU A 484 -26.98 6.87 -34.42
CA LEU A 484 -28.26 6.18 -34.29
C LEU A 484 -29.11 6.53 -35.50
N TYR A 485 -28.95 5.84 -36.63
CA TYR A 485 -30.02 5.48 -37.60
C TYR A 485 -29.44 4.64 -38.74
N GLY A 486 -29.67 3.32 -38.71
CA GLY A 486 -29.22 2.40 -39.75
C GLY A 486 -30.02 1.10 -39.83
N GLY A 487 -31.28 1.22 -40.29
CA GLY A 487 -32.05 0.25 -41.09
C GLY A 487 -32.00 -1.26 -40.76
N SER A 488 -33.12 -1.76 -40.27
CA SER A 488 -33.53 -3.17 -40.31
C SER A 488 -33.46 -3.77 -41.72
N ASP A 489 -32.84 -4.95 -41.87
CA ASP A 489 -33.41 -5.96 -42.76
C ASP A 489 -33.09 -7.39 -42.33
N SER A 490 -34.04 -8.26 -42.64
CA SER A 490 -34.22 -9.62 -42.11
C SER A 490 -33.57 -10.63 -43.04
N GLY A 491 -32.80 -11.58 -42.51
CA GLY A 491 -32.23 -12.65 -43.32
C GLY A 491 -31.67 -13.80 -42.51
N ALA A 492 -32.52 -14.79 -42.22
CA ALA A 492 -32.14 -16.05 -41.59
C ALA A 492 -31.12 -16.84 -42.44
N LYS A 493 -29.99 -17.23 -41.83
CA LYS A 493 -29.25 -18.45 -42.19
C LYS A 493 -28.68 -19.13 -40.94
N GLN A 494 -28.84 -20.45 -40.98
CA GLN A 494 -28.64 -21.47 -39.96
C GLN A 494 -27.17 -21.93 -39.92
N ASP A 495 -26.71 -22.30 -38.71
CA ASP A 495 -25.65 -23.22 -38.34
C ASP A 495 -24.24 -23.11 -38.97
N ASN A 496 -23.27 -22.76 -38.12
CA ASN A 496 -22.23 -23.73 -37.77
C ASN A 496 -21.59 -23.41 -36.41
N ALA A 497 -21.54 -24.43 -35.56
CA ALA A 497 -20.94 -24.42 -34.25
C ALA A 497 -19.42 -24.13 -34.33
N SER A 498 -19.01 -22.97 -33.85
CA SER A 498 -17.68 -22.75 -33.29
C SER A 498 -17.87 -22.03 -31.97
N SER A 499 -17.59 -22.76 -30.89
CA SER A 499 -17.48 -22.22 -29.53
C SER A 499 -16.78 -20.86 -29.56
N PRO A 500 -17.36 -19.78 -29.00
CA PRO A 500 -16.60 -18.56 -28.80
C PRO A 500 -15.58 -18.88 -27.72
N THR A 501 -14.35 -19.16 -28.14
CA THR A 501 -13.20 -19.21 -27.25
C THR A 501 -13.19 -17.93 -26.45
N THR A 502 -13.45 -18.08 -25.16
CA THR A 502 -13.29 -17.05 -24.14
C THR A 502 -11.92 -16.43 -24.33
N GLY A 503 -11.89 -15.15 -24.72
CA GLY A 503 -10.65 -14.39 -24.76
C GLY A 503 -9.96 -14.53 -23.41
N ASN A 504 -8.72 -15.01 -23.44
CA ASN A 504 -7.98 -15.44 -22.25
C ASN A 504 -7.62 -14.20 -21.41
N ALA A 505 -8.46 -13.84 -20.45
CA ALA A 505 -8.35 -12.56 -19.73
C ALA A 505 -7.04 -12.44 -18.93
N SER A 506 -6.50 -13.54 -18.37
CA SER A 506 -5.19 -13.54 -17.72
C SER A 506 -4.03 -13.25 -18.66
N SER A 507 -4.16 -13.57 -19.96
CA SER A 507 -3.14 -13.25 -20.96
C SER A 507 -3.02 -11.75 -21.25
N ASN A 508 -4.01 -10.96 -20.83
CA ASN A 508 -4.02 -9.52 -21.01
C ASN A 508 -3.28 -8.78 -19.91
N TYR A 509 -3.09 -9.38 -18.73
CA TYR A 509 -2.45 -8.72 -17.60
C TYR A 509 -0.96 -9.06 -17.51
N THR A 510 -0.13 -8.05 -17.26
CA THR A 510 1.29 -8.23 -16.91
C THR A 510 1.57 -7.46 -15.62
N PHE A 511 2.16 -8.14 -14.65
CA PHE A 511 2.46 -7.62 -13.32
C PHE A 511 3.96 -7.44 -13.13
N ARG A 512 4.34 -6.39 -12.40
CA ARG A 512 5.74 -6.08 -12.09
C ARG A 512 5.85 -5.39 -10.74
N VAL A 513 6.90 -5.73 -9.99
CA VAL A 513 7.24 -5.02 -8.76
C VAL A 513 7.84 -3.65 -9.10
N HIS A 514 7.23 -2.59 -8.59
CA HIS A 514 7.70 -1.21 -8.71
C HIS A 514 8.59 -0.81 -7.53
N ASP A 515 8.22 -1.21 -6.33
CA ASP A 515 8.95 -0.92 -5.10
C ASP A 515 8.75 -2.03 -4.07
N THR A 516 9.61 -2.07 -3.07
CA THR A 516 9.61 -3.09 -2.02
C THR A 516 9.91 -2.46 -0.66
N LEU A 517 9.05 -2.74 0.30
CA LEU A 517 9.22 -2.39 1.70
C LEU A 517 9.72 -3.63 2.46
N THR A 518 10.98 -3.56 2.91
CA THR A 518 11.68 -4.66 3.57
C THR A 518 10.93 -5.14 4.82
N ASN A 519 10.86 -6.47 4.97
CA ASN A 519 10.26 -7.11 6.13
C ASN A 519 11.20 -8.17 6.74
N LEU A 520 11.46 -8.07 8.04
CA LEU A 520 12.22 -9.02 8.83
C LEU A 520 11.36 -10.12 9.46
N ALA A 521 10.03 -10.03 9.35
CA ALA A 521 9.10 -10.97 9.97
C ALA A 521 8.77 -12.18 9.08
N PRO A 522 8.33 -13.31 9.67
CA PRO A 522 8.46 -13.62 11.08
C PRO A 522 9.91 -13.92 11.45
N ILE A 523 10.38 -13.36 12.57
CA ILE A 523 11.65 -13.77 13.16
C ILE A 523 11.40 -15.05 13.97
N ARG A 524 11.95 -16.17 13.50
CA ARG A 524 11.76 -17.48 14.17
C ARG A 524 12.82 -17.79 15.22
N ASP A 525 14.06 -17.42 14.93
CA ASP A 525 15.20 -17.63 15.81
C ASP A 525 16.25 -16.54 15.57
N ILE A 526 17.07 -16.28 16.58
CA ILE A 526 18.10 -15.26 16.58
C ILE A 526 19.37 -15.82 17.24
N CYS A 527 20.52 -15.58 16.61
CA CYS A 527 21.82 -15.88 17.20
C CYS A 527 22.81 -14.72 17.03
N LEU A 528 23.87 -14.71 17.83
CA LEU A 528 24.97 -13.75 17.71
C LEU A 528 26.11 -14.40 16.93
N GLY A 529 26.58 -13.71 15.89
CA GLY A 529 27.70 -14.10 15.05
C GLY A 529 28.87 -13.11 15.17
N LYS A 530 30.02 -13.49 14.64
CA LYS A 530 31.11 -12.55 14.34
C LYS A 530 31.05 -12.20 12.86
N PRO A 531 31.18 -10.92 12.48
CA PRO A 531 31.22 -10.53 11.08
C PRO A 531 32.28 -11.31 10.29
N ALA A 532 31.94 -11.68 9.06
CA ALA A 532 32.85 -12.43 8.19
C ALA A 532 34.12 -11.62 7.87
N GLU A 533 35.29 -12.28 7.96
CA GLU A 533 36.62 -11.69 7.76
C GLU A 533 36.96 -11.42 6.27
N PHE A 534 36.10 -10.71 5.52
CA PHE A 534 36.40 -10.31 4.13
C PHE A 534 37.29 -9.05 4.03
N VAL A 535 37.62 -8.47 5.18
CA VAL A 535 38.51 -7.30 5.32
C VAL A 535 39.95 -7.81 5.46
N ARG A 536 40.89 -7.31 4.64
CA ARG A 536 42.30 -7.72 4.69
C ARG A 536 42.83 -7.53 6.11
N GLN A 537 43.71 -8.42 6.57
CA GLN A 537 44.21 -8.44 7.95
C GLN A 537 44.87 -7.11 8.38
N GLU A 538 45.38 -6.34 7.42
CA GLU A 538 45.97 -5.00 7.62
C GLU A 538 44.92 -3.92 7.94
N ASP A 539 43.71 -4.02 7.38
CA ASP A 539 42.62 -3.07 7.61
C ASP A 539 42.02 -3.28 9.02
N ARG A 540 42.02 -4.51 9.56
CA ARG A 540 41.45 -4.84 10.89
C ARG A 540 42.00 -3.99 12.03
N ILE A 541 43.30 -3.69 12.03
CA ILE A 541 43.96 -2.99 13.15
C ILE A 541 43.45 -1.54 13.27
N LYS A 542 42.97 -0.94 12.18
CA LYS A 542 42.46 0.43 12.15
C LYS A 542 40.93 0.51 12.28
N LEU A 543 40.18 -0.58 12.06
CA LEU A 543 38.71 -0.63 12.18
C LEU A 543 38.18 -1.14 13.53
N ASP A 544 39.04 -1.60 14.44
CA ASP A 544 38.63 -2.14 15.75
C ASP A 544 37.81 -1.15 16.60
N ARG A 545 37.83 0.15 16.25
CA ARG A 545 37.01 1.21 16.86
C ARG A 545 35.75 1.60 16.09
N VAL A 546 35.56 1.10 14.86
CA VAL A 546 34.50 1.51 13.92
C VAL A 546 33.48 0.40 13.68
N THR A 547 33.90 -0.87 13.74
CA THR A 547 33.01 -2.01 13.49
C THR A 547 32.58 -2.72 14.76
N ALA A 548 31.33 -3.19 14.79
CA ALA A 548 30.81 -4.04 15.86
C ALA A 548 31.63 -5.33 16.01
N PRO A 549 31.94 -5.79 17.23
CA PRO A 549 32.59 -7.09 17.43
C PRO A 549 31.64 -8.29 17.18
N LEU A 550 30.32 -8.05 17.20
CA LEU A 550 29.28 -9.05 17.03
C LEU A 550 28.17 -8.51 16.12
N GLU A 551 27.57 -9.41 15.35
CA GLU A 551 26.38 -9.18 14.52
C GLU A 551 25.23 -10.06 15.02
N LEU A 552 23.99 -9.61 14.83
CA LEU A 552 22.80 -10.36 15.17
C LEU A 552 22.25 -11.01 13.91
N VAL A 553 22.18 -12.34 13.87
CA VAL A 553 21.66 -13.09 12.74
C VAL A 553 20.27 -13.64 13.09
N ALA A 554 19.27 -13.30 12.29
CA ALA A 554 17.90 -13.73 12.47
C ALA A 554 17.43 -14.57 11.28
N THR A 555 16.70 -15.65 11.54
CA THR A 555 15.96 -16.36 10.48
C THR A 555 14.64 -15.64 10.23
N THR A 556 14.40 -15.20 9.00
CA THR A 556 13.25 -14.37 8.63
C THR A 556 12.41 -15.01 7.54
N GLY A 557 11.17 -14.55 7.40
CA GLY A 557 10.27 -14.94 6.32
C GLY A 557 9.73 -16.38 6.41
N GLN A 558 8.93 -16.76 5.41
CA GLN A 558 8.36 -18.11 5.29
C GLN A 558 8.32 -18.56 3.82
N GLY A 559 8.47 -19.87 3.59
CA GLY A 559 8.37 -20.46 2.24
C GLY A 559 9.40 -19.85 1.28
N ARG A 560 8.94 -19.34 0.13
CA ARG A 560 9.80 -18.71 -0.89
C ARG A 560 10.37 -17.35 -0.47
N ALA A 561 9.83 -16.73 0.60
CA ALA A 561 10.36 -15.52 1.20
C ALA A 561 11.31 -15.78 2.38
N GLY A 562 11.58 -17.04 2.72
CA GLY A 562 12.49 -17.39 3.81
C GLY A 562 13.93 -16.94 3.54
N GLY A 563 14.59 -16.38 4.56
CA GLY A 563 15.95 -15.86 4.47
C GLY A 563 16.66 -15.74 5.81
N LEU A 564 17.87 -15.18 5.75
CA LEU A 564 18.65 -14.76 6.93
C LEU A 564 18.84 -13.26 6.87
N ALA A 565 18.57 -12.57 7.97
CA ALA A 565 18.88 -11.16 8.15
C ALA A 565 20.07 -11.00 9.09
N VAL A 566 21.07 -10.23 8.66
CA VAL A 566 22.22 -9.84 9.48
C VAL A 566 22.01 -8.39 9.91
N LEU A 567 21.81 -8.18 11.20
CA LEU A 567 21.51 -6.89 11.81
C LEU A 567 22.76 -6.40 12.55
N ASN A 568 23.26 -5.25 12.10
CA ASN A 568 24.44 -4.59 12.64
C ASN A 568 24.02 -3.30 13.34
N ARG A 569 24.52 -3.08 14.56
CA ARG A 569 24.25 -1.85 15.31
C ARG A 569 25.06 -0.68 14.75
N GLU A 570 26.30 -0.94 14.35
CA GLU A 570 27.21 0.03 13.74
C GLU A 570 27.17 -0.03 12.21
N ILE A 571 27.46 1.09 11.55
CA ILE A 571 27.66 1.14 10.10
C ILE A 571 29.02 0.50 9.80
N HIS A 572 29.04 -0.48 8.90
CA HIS A 572 30.28 -1.11 8.42
C HIS A 572 30.71 -0.45 7.11
N PRO A 573 31.65 0.51 7.11
CA PRO A 573 32.10 1.16 5.88
C PRO A 573 32.88 0.18 5.00
N LEU A 574 32.59 0.19 3.70
CA LEU A 574 33.43 -0.49 2.71
C LEU A 574 34.60 0.43 2.33
N ILE A 575 35.81 0.10 2.76
CA ILE A 575 37.01 0.87 2.41
C ILE A 575 37.40 0.54 0.97
N LEU A 576 37.19 1.51 0.08
CA LEU A 576 37.60 1.40 -1.33
C LEU A 576 39.08 1.73 -1.54
N ARG A 577 39.60 2.70 -0.77
CA ARG A 577 40.98 3.18 -0.86
C ARG A 577 41.45 3.71 0.50
N GLN A 578 42.71 3.47 0.85
CA GLN A 578 43.36 4.00 2.04
C GLN A 578 44.60 4.80 1.64
N THR A 579 44.81 5.96 2.25
CA THR A 579 46.00 6.80 2.07
C THR A 579 46.34 7.46 3.40
N GLU A 580 47.63 7.50 3.73
CA GLU A 580 48.10 8.06 5.01
C GLU A 580 48.54 9.51 4.83
N PHE A 581 47.99 10.41 5.64
CA PHE A 581 48.40 11.80 5.70
C PHE A 581 48.91 12.10 7.12
N PRO A 582 50.20 12.45 7.29
CA PRO A 582 50.72 12.79 8.62
C PRO A 582 50.18 14.14 9.08
N GLN A 583 49.98 14.27 10.41
CA GLN A 583 49.71 15.53 11.11
C GLN A 583 48.48 16.30 10.60
N VAL A 584 47.50 15.58 10.05
CA VAL A 584 46.23 16.16 9.60
C VAL A 584 45.32 16.41 10.78
N LYS A 585 44.76 17.61 10.81
CA LYS A 585 43.73 18.01 11.75
C LYS A 585 42.34 17.93 11.12
N ASP A 586 42.19 18.50 9.93
CA ASP A 586 40.90 18.67 9.25
C ASP A 586 41.02 18.42 7.74
N ILE A 587 39.93 17.94 7.10
CA ILE A 587 39.85 17.61 5.68
C ILE A 587 38.53 18.13 5.09
N TRP A 588 38.60 18.74 3.91
CA TRP A 588 37.44 19.12 3.10
C TRP A 588 37.58 18.56 1.68
N THR A 589 36.47 18.18 1.07
CA THR A 589 36.39 17.88 -0.36
C THR A 589 35.44 18.87 -1.03
N VAL A 590 35.81 19.34 -2.21
CA VAL A 590 35.01 20.33 -2.95
C VAL A 590 34.98 20.04 -4.44
N ASN A 591 33.83 20.34 -5.03
CA ASN A 591 33.59 20.35 -6.47
C ASN A 591 33.42 21.80 -6.95
N ALA A 592 34.19 22.20 -7.97
CA ALA A 592 33.99 23.48 -8.64
C ALA A 592 33.59 23.27 -10.10
N LYS A 593 32.39 23.73 -10.45
CA LYS A 593 31.91 23.81 -11.83
C LYS A 593 32.78 24.80 -12.60
N LYS A 594 33.28 24.38 -13.77
CA LYS A 594 33.99 25.30 -14.67
C LYS A 594 33.01 26.38 -15.14
N PRO A 595 33.37 27.68 -15.04
CA PRO A 595 32.53 28.73 -15.60
C PRO A 595 32.41 28.55 -17.12
N ALA A 596 31.21 28.80 -17.67
CA ALA A 596 30.98 28.72 -19.11
C ALA A 596 32.00 29.58 -19.89
N PRO A 597 32.56 29.08 -21.00
CA PRO A 597 33.56 29.80 -21.77
C PRO A 597 33.01 31.15 -22.26
N LYS A 598 33.83 32.21 -22.16
CA LYS A 598 33.46 33.56 -22.61
C LYS A 598 33.11 33.54 -24.10
N GLY A 599 31.82 33.67 -24.43
CA GLY A 599 31.31 33.68 -25.81
C GLY A 599 30.01 32.92 -26.02
N LEU A 600 29.61 32.04 -25.10
CA LEU A 600 28.23 31.51 -25.04
C LEU A 600 27.36 32.41 -24.15
N ALA A 601 26.08 32.54 -24.52
CA ALA A 601 25.10 33.31 -23.77
C ALA A 601 25.02 32.81 -22.33
N LYS A 602 25.02 33.74 -21.36
CA LYS A 602 24.62 33.38 -19.99
C LYS A 602 23.17 32.88 -20.07
N PRO A 603 22.82 31.75 -19.44
CA PRO A 603 21.42 31.47 -19.18
C PRO A 603 20.82 32.65 -18.40
N GLU A 604 19.60 33.05 -18.75
CA GLU A 604 18.86 34.06 -18.00
C GLU A 604 18.74 33.62 -16.53
N GLU A 605 18.80 34.57 -15.58
CA GLU A 605 18.67 34.29 -14.15
C GLU A 605 17.45 33.40 -13.88
N GLY A 606 17.70 32.15 -13.47
CA GLY A 606 16.67 31.15 -13.17
C GLY A 606 16.56 29.99 -14.18
N THR A 607 17.30 30.00 -15.29
CA THR A 607 17.39 28.87 -16.21
C THR A 607 18.66 28.05 -15.95
N VAL A 608 18.48 26.75 -15.70
CA VAL A 608 19.56 25.80 -15.41
C VAL A 608 20.06 25.26 -16.76
N ASP A 609 21.37 25.42 -17.04
CA ASP A 609 22.02 24.84 -18.22
C ASP A 609 22.01 23.30 -18.10
N THR A 610 20.99 22.68 -18.69
CA THR A 610 20.77 21.22 -18.68
C THR A 610 21.95 20.44 -19.24
N GLU A 611 22.64 20.95 -20.27
CA GLU A 611 23.84 20.30 -20.83
C GLU A 611 25.06 20.35 -19.87
N ALA A 612 25.17 21.37 -19.01
CA ALA A 612 26.27 21.49 -18.05
C ALA A 612 26.03 20.64 -16.79
N GLU A 613 24.78 20.41 -16.40
CA GLU A 613 24.41 19.43 -15.37
C GLU A 613 24.55 17.97 -15.85
N MET A 614 24.42 17.72 -17.15
CA MET A 614 24.55 16.37 -17.72
C MET A 614 26.00 15.93 -17.97
N SER A 615 27.01 16.75 -17.65
CA SER A 615 28.41 16.32 -17.78
C SER A 615 28.80 15.42 -16.58
N PRO A 616 29.41 14.24 -16.79
CA PRO A 616 29.75 13.33 -15.70
C PRO A 616 30.75 13.94 -14.70
N ASP A 617 31.56 14.92 -15.12
CA ASP A 617 32.52 15.62 -14.25
C ASP A 617 31.86 16.72 -13.38
N ALA A 618 30.56 17.01 -13.57
CA ALA A 618 29.84 18.04 -12.81
C ALA A 618 29.39 17.58 -11.41
N ASP A 619 29.37 16.28 -11.14
CA ASP A 619 28.79 15.70 -9.91
C ASP A 619 29.84 15.14 -8.92
N TYR A 620 31.13 15.17 -9.25
CA TYR A 620 32.19 14.59 -8.41
C TYR A 620 33.09 15.65 -7.77
N ASP A 621 33.52 15.41 -6.53
CA ASP A 621 34.54 16.22 -5.87
C ASP A 621 35.85 16.18 -6.65
N GLN A 622 36.41 17.36 -6.93
CA GLN A 622 37.61 17.51 -7.77
C GLN A 622 38.85 17.85 -6.94
N PHE A 623 38.66 18.48 -5.78
CA PHE A 623 39.74 18.92 -4.91
C PHE A 623 39.52 18.44 -3.48
N MET A 624 40.62 18.20 -2.78
CA MET A 624 40.66 17.90 -1.36
C MET A 624 41.64 18.86 -0.68
N ILE A 625 41.19 19.57 0.35
CA ILE A 625 42.00 20.48 1.14
C ILE A 625 42.28 19.79 2.48
N VAL A 626 43.54 19.80 2.90
CA VAL A 626 44.01 19.16 4.13
C VAL A 626 44.71 20.21 4.98
N SER A 627 44.17 20.48 6.17
CA SER A 627 44.78 21.36 7.17
C SER A 627 45.62 20.54 8.14
N ARG A 628 46.84 21.01 8.42
CA ARG A 628 47.84 20.33 9.24
C ARG A 628 48.34 21.24 10.34
N SER A 629 48.69 20.64 11.47
CA SER A 629 49.35 21.35 12.57
C SER A 629 50.48 20.53 13.16
N ASP A 630 51.66 21.14 13.27
CA ASP A 630 52.82 20.54 13.93
C ASP A 630 52.67 20.66 15.45
N LEU A 631 52.09 19.65 16.09
CA LEU A 631 51.87 19.57 17.55
C LEU A 631 53.18 19.43 18.39
N GLY A 632 54.37 19.60 17.80
CA GLY A 632 55.66 19.26 18.38
C GLY A 632 56.65 20.40 18.63
N SER A 633 56.34 21.63 18.21
CA SER A 633 57.21 22.82 18.38
C SER A 633 56.49 23.92 19.15
N ASP A 634 57.24 24.72 19.94
CA ASP A 634 56.73 25.90 20.65
C ASP A 634 56.15 26.97 19.69
N ASP A 635 56.45 26.86 18.39
CA ASP A 635 55.84 27.61 17.31
C ASP A 635 54.73 26.76 16.64
N LEU A 636 53.49 27.24 16.70
CA LEU A 636 52.31 26.69 16.01
C LEU A 636 52.45 26.95 14.49
N ASN A 637 53.20 26.11 13.80
CA ASN A 637 53.19 26.10 12.33
C ASN A 637 51.98 25.30 11.86
N GLU A 638 50.97 26.02 11.38
CA GLU A 638 49.81 25.45 10.70
C GLU A 638 49.99 25.62 9.19
N GLU A 639 49.81 24.53 8.43
CA GLU A 639 49.90 24.54 6.96
C GLU A 639 48.66 23.90 6.35
N SER A 640 48.25 24.39 5.18
CA SER A 640 47.19 23.79 4.38
C SER A 640 47.73 23.31 3.04
N LYS A 641 47.20 22.18 2.56
CA LYS A 641 47.57 21.60 1.26
C LYS A 641 46.35 21.28 0.43
N VAL A 642 46.45 21.55 -0.87
CA VAL A 642 45.42 21.27 -1.86
C VAL A 642 45.84 20.05 -2.69
N TYR A 643 44.94 19.09 -2.84
CA TYR A 643 45.11 17.90 -3.67
C TYR A 643 44.03 17.87 -4.75
N SER A 644 44.37 17.49 -5.98
CA SER A 644 43.37 17.07 -6.97
C SER A 644 43.04 15.60 -6.81
N ILE A 645 41.75 15.30 -6.91
CA ILE A 645 41.20 13.94 -6.87
C ILE A 645 41.26 13.39 -8.30
N THR A 646 42.01 12.29 -8.48
CA THR A 646 42.19 11.62 -9.78
C THR A 646 41.83 10.15 -9.68
N SER A 647 41.63 9.50 -10.82
CA SER A 647 41.38 8.05 -10.89
C SER A 647 42.50 7.24 -10.23
N SER A 648 43.75 7.71 -10.29
CA SER A 648 44.94 7.09 -9.70
C SER A 648 45.19 7.43 -8.23
N GLY A 649 44.62 8.49 -7.68
CA GLY A 649 44.94 8.92 -6.31
C GLY A 649 44.70 10.41 -6.03
N PHE A 650 45.39 10.91 -5.00
CA PHE A 650 45.41 12.32 -4.64
C PHE A 650 46.74 12.93 -5.11
N GLU A 651 46.68 13.97 -5.92
CA GLU A 651 47.87 14.67 -6.44
C GLU A 651 47.97 16.06 -5.83
N GLU A 652 49.04 16.35 -5.09
CA GLU A 652 49.27 17.66 -4.48
C GLU A 652 49.41 18.74 -5.56
N LYS A 653 48.56 19.77 -5.51
CA LYS A 653 48.66 20.93 -6.39
C LYS A 653 49.48 22.02 -5.73
N ARG A 654 50.53 22.46 -6.43
CA ARG A 654 51.40 23.58 -6.04
C ARG A 654 51.16 24.78 -6.94
N GLY A 655 51.30 25.99 -6.40
CA GLY A 655 51.08 27.24 -7.14
C GLY A 655 49.62 27.60 -7.35
N THR A 656 48.74 27.12 -6.46
CA THR A 656 47.34 27.57 -6.38
C THR A 656 47.26 28.96 -5.75
N GLU A 657 46.19 29.71 -6.04
CA GLU A 657 45.88 30.97 -5.34
C GLU A 657 45.37 30.76 -3.89
N PHE A 658 45.17 29.50 -3.49
CA PHE A 658 44.76 29.12 -2.15
C PHE A 658 45.84 29.44 -1.12
N GLU A 659 45.44 29.97 0.04
CA GLU A 659 46.35 30.27 1.15
C GLU A 659 46.82 28.96 1.80
N LEU A 660 48.12 28.66 1.64
CA LEU A 660 48.75 27.45 2.18
C LEU A 660 49.45 27.71 3.52
N ASP A 661 49.76 28.98 3.82
CA ASP A 661 50.45 29.42 5.02
C ASP A 661 49.42 29.73 6.12
N GLY A 662 49.00 28.71 6.86
CA GLY A 662 48.02 28.79 7.94
C GLY A 662 47.03 27.63 7.93
N ALA A 663 46.31 27.43 9.03
CA ALA A 663 45.22 26.46 9.07
C ALA A 663 44.01 26.95 8.30
N THR A 664 43.55 26.13 7.36
CA THR A 664 42.19 26.27 6.83
C THR A 664 41.19 25.91 7.92
N ILE A 665 40.18 26.76 8.10
CA ILE A 665 39.11 26.58 9.09
C ILE A 665 37.84 26.02 8.43
N ASP A 666 37.56 26.43 7.20
CA ASP A 666 36.41 25.95 6.43
C ASP A 666 36.67 26.10 4.92
N VAL A 667 36.06 25.23 4.13
CA VAL A 667 36.06 25.28 2.67
C VAL A 667 34.68 24.89 2.17
N GLY A 668 34.08 25.73 1.34
CA GLY A 668 32.78 25.49 0.72
C GLY A 668 32.80 25.85 -0.75
N THR A 669 31.61 25.88 -1.34
CA THR A 669 31.43 26.35 -2.72
C THR A 669 30.42 27.48 -2.75
N LEU A 670 30.68 28.51 -3.55
CA LEU A 670 29.83 29.69 -3.72
C LEU A 670 29.36 29.83 -5.18
N ALA A 671 28.36 30.70 -5.38
CA ALA A 671 27.83 31.05 -6.71
C ALA A 671 27.43 29.83 -7.56
N GLY A 672 26.61 28.94 -6.99
CA GLY A 672 26.11 27.75 -7.69
C GLY A 672 27.20 26.73 -8.02
N GLY A 673 28.27 26.68 -7.22
CA GLY A 673 29.40 25.77 -7.41
C GLY A 673 30.48 26.29 -8.33
N THR A 674 30.43 27.55 -8.77
CA THR A 674 31.43 28.12 -9.70
C THR A 674 32.65 28.74 -9.00
N ARG A 675 32.63 28.82 -7.66
CA ARG A 675 33.74 29.31 -6.82
C ARG A 675 33.93 28.39 -5.62
N ILE A 676 35.17 28.24 -5.18
CA ILE A 676 35.57 27.61 -3.92
C ILE A 676 35.87 28.73 -2.94
#